data_AF-A0A3B1E4T1-F1
#
_entry.id   AF-A0A3B1E4T1-F1
#
_cell.length_a   1.000
_cell.length_b   1.000
_cell.length_c   1.000
_cell.angle_alpha   90.00
_cell.angle_beta   90.00
_cell.angle_gamma   90.00
#
_symmetry.space_group_name_H-M   'P 1'
#
loop_
_entity.id
_entity.type
_entity.pdbx_description
1 polymer ?
#
loop_
_entity_poly.entity_id
_entity_poly.type
_entity_poly.pdbx_seq_one_letter_code
_entity_poly.pdbx_strand_id
1 'polypeptide(L)'
;MSSSLSDFEHEQSCTGGAELFEKSESENASVEHVIELELVQIAEGTTPPAHRKLGWTGGLFLSVLFHVWLCVTSAGIILSHDIPFYHPPKLETTVRIEEENPLEQEVIDYELVDPNDKDFEVRQVINAASIGQSFSEKMPLESAPVPVDFSLPPEPRHQAYDIPEGKVLSDQIVVKGLSNYGVIQIESALDRVTWEIAQKLQERKVLVVWLLDASGSLSAQRAAVAKRLEQIYSELDALENEEQIPRLQQALLSGVVTYGEKTHFITKEPTGDFEKIRDAIASTKNDPSGKENIFTAITHVMKRWKRYRTSHGREIMIIVVTDESGDDFPMHEKAIKMCRRSGARAYVIGPTAVFGRKKGFVSYVAPEDGKSYNLPVDLGPETAMFDLVDLPFWFNGPQHTYLSAGFGPYALSRLVKETGGIYFTTNMTTMKGFGPTGTFNTEALRPFEPNYQFGTEKKYFQHLKKHPLRYAVINAARLSRINKSEGTPKLDLRVTARNFRQSATTAQKTVARSQLMVESILQAFPPQIEKELAKEQSPRWRMTFCLSYGRLLAQKVRCYEYNYACAWLKGSLTEQDINTKSNHWIFKPSKKINYATTMKRTAETAEKLLNLVIEEAPGTPWAVLAARELQHPFGMQIEQQFIPPPPKPKPRKANPQPKKPRLLLAPSSQKKKPKPKPPKPPKPQLPNL
;
A
#
# COMPACT_ATOMS: atom_id res chain seq x y z
N MET A 1 -30.91 32.06 -1.14
CA MET A 1 -31.18 33.42 -0.69
C MET A 1 -30.59 33.52 0.71
N SER A 2 -29.42 34.11 0.92
CA SER A 2 -28.97 35.50 0.66
C SER A 2 -29.32 36.44 1.83
N SER A 3 -28.49 37.31 2.39
CA SER A 3 -27.02 37.52 2.46
C SER A 3 -26.77 39.04 2.57
N SER A 4 -26.22 39.51 3.68
CA SER A 4 -25.46 40.77 3.83
C SER A 4 -24.80 40.74 5.24
N LEU A 5 -23.64 41.33 5.56
CA LEU A 5 -23.04 42.64 5.19
C LEU A 5 -23.88 43.81 5.75
N SER A 6 -23.32 44.87 6.37
CA SER A 6 -21.92 45.18 6.81
C SER A 6 -22.01 46.32 7.87
N ASP A 7 -21.07 47.21 8.26
CA ASP A 7 -19.78 47.76 7.79
C ASP A 7 -18.96 48.40 8.96
N PHE A 8 -17.68 48.76 8.70
CA PHE A 8 -16.84 49.90 9.18
C PHE A 8 -17.04 50.51 10.61
N GLU A 9 -16.01 50.53 11.48
CA GLU A 9 -14.85 51.47 11.61
C GLU A 9 -15.15 52.85 12.24
N HIS A 10 -14.29 53.28 13.19
CA HIS A 10 -13.87 54.69 13.33
C HIS A 10 -12.55 54.83 14.13
N GLU A 11 -11.93 56.01 14.01
CA GLU A 11 -10.52 56.33 14.30
C GLU A 11 -10.19 56.95 15.68
N GLN A 12 -8.87 57.02 15.96
CA GLN A 12 -8.11 58.07 16.69
C GLN A 12 -8.43 58.40 18.17
N SER A 13 -7.37 58.43 19.00
CA SER A 13 -6.75 59.70 19.45
C SER A 13 -5.47 59.44 20.28
N CYS A 14 -4.59 60.44 20.42
CA CYS A 14 -3.29 60.36 21.10
C CYS A 14 -3.14 61.35 22.27
N THR A 15 -2.50 60.91 23.35
CA THR A 15 -1.97 61.73 24.46
C THR A 15 -0.74 61.02 25.07
N GLY A 16 0.37 61.65 25.48
CA GLY A 16 0.76 63.06 25.44
C GLY A 16 1.75 63.38 26.59
N GLY A 17 2.89 64.03 26.30
CA GLY A 17 4.02 64.27 27.23
C GLY A 17 5.15 63.23 27.07
N ALA A 18 6.45 63.52 26.96
CA ALA A 18 7.30 64.66 27.38
C ALA A 18 7.53 64.73 28.92
N GLU A 19 8.73 65.00 29.46
CA GLU A 19 9.93 65.65 28.88
C GLU A 19 11.29 64.97 29.16
N LEU A 20 12.28 65.46 28.42
CA LEU A 20 13.74 65.25 28.40
C LEU A 20 14.49 65.33 29.75
N PHE A 21 15.67 64.69 29.81
CA PHE A 21 16.92 65.35 30.25
C PHE A 21 18.17 64.63 29.69
N GLU A 22 19.22 65.38 29.35
CA GLU A 22 20.46 64.87 28.72
C GLU A 22 21.60 64.58 29.69
N LYS A 23 22.42 63.55 29.41
CA LYS A 23 23.88 63.70 29.17
C LYS A 23 24.61 62.40 28.78
N SER A 24 25.73 62.56 28.07
CA SER A 24 26.83 61.59 27.90
C SER A 24 28.00 61.95 28.84
N GLU A 25 29.17 61.28 28.95
CA GLU A 25 29.89 60.14 28.33
C GLU A 25 30.86 59.64 29.45
N SER A 26 31.49 58.46 29.52
CA SER A 26 31.59 57.18 28.76
C SER A 26 32.04 56.09 29.80
N GLU A 27 32.77 54.97 29.62
CA GLU A 27 33.48 54.28 28.52
C GLU A 27 33.81 52.80 28.93
N ASN A 28 34.17 51.94 27.94
CA ASN A 28 35.13 50.81 27.98
C ASN A 28 35.07 49.59 28.95
N ALA A 29 35.64 48.48 28.42
CA ALA A 29 36.29 47.33 29.10
C ALA A 29 35.49 46.19 29.81
N SER A 30 35.18 45.14 29.01
CA SER A 30 35.32 43.69 29.27
C SER A 30 35.71 43.12 30.66
N VAL A 31 34.98 42.10 31.12
CA VAL A 31 35.48 40.97 31.94
C VAL A 31 34.79 39.65 31.51
N GLU A 32 35.54 38.57 31.32
CA GLU A 32 35.02 37.21 31.18
C GLU A 32 34.89 36.53 32.55
N HIS A 33 33.86 35.70 32.75
CA HIS A 33 33.77 34.81 33.91
C HIS A 33 33.53 33.36 33.50
N VAL A 34 34.62 32.59 33.43
CA VAL A 34 34.61 31.13 33.46
C VAL A 34 34.29 30.65 34.87
N ILE A 35 33.57 29.54 35.00
CA ILE A 35 33.34 28.84 36.27
C ILE A 35 33.75 27.38 36.08
N GLU A 36 34.81 26.96 36.77
CA GLU A 36 35.20 25.55 36.86
C GLU A 36 34.28 24.77 37.81
N LEU A 37 34.12 23.48 37.55
CA LEU A 37 33.35 22.55 38.39
C LEU A 37 34.29 21.53 39.03
N GLU A 38 34.60 21.74 40.30
CA GLU A 38 35.50 20.87 41.07
C GLU A 38 34.85 19.50 41.39
N LEU A 39 35.50 18.42 40.97
CA LEU A 39 35.03 17.05 41.11
C LEU A 39 35.57 16.41 42.41
N VAL A 40 34.79 16.52 43.49
CA VAL A 40 35.13 15.92 44.79
C VAL A 40 35.20 14.39 44.68
N GLN A 41 36.40 13.84 44.87
CA GLN A 41 36.61 12.40 45.02
C GLN A 41 36.12 11.93 46.39
N ILE A 42 35.42 10.77 46.43
CA ILE A 42 35.05 10.11 47.67
C ILE A 42 36.02 8.95 47.91
N ALA A 43 36.84 9.06 48.94
CA ALA A 43 37.76 8.01 49.37
C ALA A 43 37.04 6.93 50.20
N GLU A 44 37.61 5.73 50.24
CA GLU A 44 37.04 4.58 50.97
C GLU A 44 37.23 4.68 52.49
N GLY A 45 36.26 4.14 53.24
CA GLY A 45 36.48 3.69 54.63
C GLY A 45 36.04 4.64 55.75
N THR A 46 34.76 4.59 56.14
CA THR A 46 34.35 4.76 57.55
C THR A 46 32.95 4.18 57.79
N THR A 47 32.65 3.76 59.02
CA THR A 47 31.37 3.16 59.40
C THR A 47 30.30 4.21 59.73
N PRO A 48 29.00 3.94 59.45
CA PRO A 48 27.94 4.93 59.64
C PRO A 48 27.44 5.01 61.10
N PRO A 49 27.37 6.19 61.72
CA PRO A 49 26.69 6.39 63.00
C PRO A 49 25.15 6.44 62.85
N ALA A 50 24.45 6.27 63.97
CA ALA A 50 23.02 5.92 63.97
C ALA A 50 22.04 7.07 63.63
N HIS A 51 20.87 6.64 63.14
CA HIS A 51 19.66 7.38 62.78
C HIS A 51 19.42 8.76 63.44
N ARG A 52 19.51 9.84 62.64
CA ARG A 52 18.65 11.03 62.83
C ARG A 52 17.39 10.89 62.00
N LYS A 53 16.23 10.68 62.65
CA LYS A 53 14.91 10.69 61.98
C LYS A 53 14.55 12.11 61.56
N LEU A 54 14.91 12.51 60.34
CA LEU A 54 14.37 13.72 59.74
C LEU A 54 12.86 13.52 59.54
N GLY A 55 12.04 14.42 60.10
CA GLY A 55 10.58 14.27 60.11
C GLY A 55 9.99 14.18 58.71
N TRP A 56 8.93 13.38 58.55
CA TRP A 56 8.24 13.15 57.27
C TRP A 56 7.81 14.45 56.57
N THR A 57 7.48 15.48 57.36
CA THR A 57 7.22 16.86 56.92
C THR A 57 8.40 17.49 56.16
N GLY A 58 9.64 17.32 56.64
CA GLY A 58 10.83 17.94 56.04
C GLY A 58 11.12 17.43 54.63
N GLY A 59 10.98 16.13 54.39
CA GLY A 59 11.10 15.54 53.05
C GLY A 59 10.00 16.01 52.09
N LEU A 60 8.79 16.23 52.62
CA LEU A 60 7.67 16.78 51.85
C LEU A 60 7.93 18.24 51.46
N PHE A 61 8.41 19.08 52.39
CA PHE A 61 8.81 20.46 52.10
C PHE A 61 9.96 20.54 51.08
N LEU A 62 10.98 19.68 51.19
CA LEU A 62 12.08 19.63 50.21
C LEU A 62 11.58 19.23 48.81
N SER A 63 10.69 18.24 48.73
CA SER A 63 10.09 17.80 47.47
C SER A 63 9.22 18.90 46.83
N VAL A 64 8.41 19.60 47.62
CA VAL A 64 7.60 20.74 47.14
C VAL A 64 8.49 21.88 46.66
N LEU A 65 9.53 22.26 47.41
CA LEU A 65 10.51 23.27 46.98
C LEU A 65 11.20 22.90 45.66
N PHE A 66 11.62 21.64 45.51
CA PHE A 66 12.22 21.16 44.27
C PHE A 66 11.24 21.23 43.08
N HIS A 67 9.98 20.82 43.26
CA HIS A 67 8.97 20.91 42.19
C HIS A 67 8.58 22.36 41.86
N VAL A 68 8.53 23.26 42.85
CA VAL A 68 8.30 24.70 42.61
C VAL A 68 9.48 25.30 41.84
N TRP A 69 10.73 25.00 42.23
CA TRP A 69 11.92 25.44 41.51
C TRP A 69 11.97 24.90 40.06
N LEU A 70 11.61 23.63 39.86
CA LEU A 70 11.49 23.02 38.54
C LEU A 70 10.41 23.70 37.68
N CYS A 71 9.27 24.05 38.27
CA CYS A 71 8.20 24.77 37.57
C CYS A 71 8.60 26.21 37.22
N VAL A 72 9.28 26.93 38.13
CA VAL A 72 9.75 28.31 37.89
C VAL A 72 10.83 28.35 36.82
N THR A 73 11.81 27.44 36.85
CA THR A 73 12.82 27.33 35.79
C THR A 73 12.21 26.93 34.44
N SER A 74 11.26 25.99 34.43
CA SER A 74 10.51 25.62 33.22
C SER A 74 9.67 26.78 32.66
N ALA A 75 9.06 27.60 33.52
CA ALA A 75 8.31 28.77 33.10
C ALA A 75 9.21 29.89 32.56
N GLY A 76 10.39 30.10 33.16
CA GLY A 76 11.40 31.04 32.67
C GLY A 76 11.89 30.71 31.27
N ILE A 77 12.01 29.42 30.92
CA ILE A 77 12.34 28.95 29.56
C ILE A 77 11.22 29.24 28.55
N ILE A 78 9.95 29.34 28.99
CA ILE A 78 8.79 29.64 28.14
C ILE A 78 8.59 31.15 27.96
N LEU A 79 8.95 31.95 28.97
CA LEU A 79 8.79 33.42 28.97
C LEU A 79 9.99 34.21 28.42
N SER A 80 11.03 33.53 27.92
CA SER A 80 12.26 34.15 27.37
C SER A 80 12.47 33.85 25.88
N HIS A 81 11.37 33.70 25.13
CA HIS A 81 11.38 33.70 23.67
C HIS A 81 10.34 34.69 23.13
N ASP A 82 10.77 35.94 22.98
CA ASP A 82 10.25 36.79 21.91
C ASP A 82 10.60 36.10 20.59
N ILE A 83 9.61 35.43 19.99
CA ILE A 83 9.76 34.85 18.66
C ILE A 83 9.80 36.03 17.69
N PRO A 84 10.93 36.30 17.00
CA PRO A 84 10.97 37.38 16.03
C PRO A 84 9.97 37.06 14.93
N PHE A 85 8.99 37.94 14.72
CA PHE A 85 8.03 37.80 13.63
C PHE A 85 8.80 37.76 12.31
N TYR A 86 8.79 36.58 11.66
CA TYR A 86 9.45 36.39 10.38
C TYR A 86 8.65 37.12 9.30
N HIS A 87 8.92 38.42 9.17
CA HIS A 87 8.52 39.19 8.00
C HIS A 87 9.17 38.53 6.78
N PRO A 88 8.39 38.01 5.80
CA PRO A 88 8.99 37.54 4.57
C PRO A 88 9.72 38.72 3.91
N PRO A 89 10.97 38.57 3.45
CA PRO A 89 11.70 39.66 2.84
C PRO A 89 10.91 40.18 1.63
N LYS A 90 10.75 41.50 1.54
CA LYS A 90 10.23 42.12 0.31
C LYS A 90 11.18 41.76 -0.83
N LEU A 91 10.64 41.14 -1.88
CA LEU A 91 11.37 40.88 -3.11
C LEU A 91 11.52 42.18 -3.91
N GLU A 92 12.40 43.06 -3.46
CA GLU A 92 12.93 44.12 -4.30
C GLU A 92 13.87 43.50 -5.33
N THR A 93 13.37 43.36 -6.56
CA THR A 93 14.13 42.79 -7.68
C THR A 93 15.12 43.82 -8.23
N THR A 94 16.17 44.12 -7.47
CA THR A 94 17.34 44.84 -7.97
C THR A 94 18.12 43.92 -8.90
N VAL A 95 17.92 44.09 -10.22
CA VAL A 95 18.69 43.37 -11.23
C VAL A 95 20.12 43.92 -11.25
N ARG A 96 20.98 43.38 -10.37
CA ARG A 96 22.42 43.56 -10.51
C ARG A 96 22.88 42.71 -11.68
N ILE A 97 23.15 43.36 -12.81
CA ILE A 97 23.94 42.76 -13.88
C ILE A 97 25.38 42.72 -13.37
N GLU A 98 25.79 41.58 -12.84
CA GLU A 98 27.21 41.25 -12.76
C GLU A 98 27.60 40.71 -14.14
N GLU A 99 28.59 41.34 -14.77
CA GLU A 99 29.10 40.89 -16.07
C GLU A 99 29.74 39.50 -15.88
N GLU A 100 29.41 38.55 -16.75
CA GLU A 100 30.07 37.24 -16.76
C GLU A 100 31.55 37.44 -17.13
N ASN A 101 32.42 37.47 -16.12
CA ASN A 101 33.85 37.39 -16.34
C ASN A 101 34.12 36.01 -16.98
N PRO A 102 34.62 35.94 -18.23
CA PRO A 102 34.61 34.69 -18.99
C PRO A 102 35.50 33.65 -18.32
N LEU A 103 35.00 32.42 -18.22
CA LEU A 103 35.75 31.29 -17.69
C LEU A 103 37.05 31.12 -18.47
N GLU A 104 38.18 31.12 -17.76
CA GLU A 104 39.47 30.76 -18.35
C GLU A 104 39.37 29.37 -18.96
N GLN A 105 39.67 29.27 -20.26
CA GLN A 105 39.75 27.99 -20.93
C GLN A 105 41.07 27.34 -20.53
N GLU A 106 41.03 26.14 -19.94
CA GLU A 106 42.21 25.28 -19.87
C GLU A 106 42.65 24.94 -21.30
N VAL A 107 43.66 25.67 -21.79
CA VAL A 107 44.32 25.37 -23.06
C VAL A 107 45.16 24.12 -22.83
N ILE A 108 44.62 22.98 -23.25
CA ILE A 108 45.40 21.76 -23.42
C ILE A 108 46.27 21.97 -24.65
N ASP A 109 47.56 22.26 -24.44
CA ASP A 109 48.53 22.33 -25.53
C ASP A 109 48.67 20.96 -26.19
N TYR A 110 48.20 20.86 -27.43
CA TYR A 110 48.39 19.70 -28.28
C TYR A 110 49.68 19.90 -29.09
N GLU A 111 50.80 19.36 -28.61
CA GLU A 111 51.98 19.19 -29.47
C GLU A 111 51.61 18.29 -30.65
N LEU A 112 51.64 18.87 -31.86
CA LEU A 112 51.47 18.15 -33.10
C LEU A 112 52.75 17.35 -33.39
N VAL A 113 52.64 16.02 -33.35
CA VAL A 113 53.71 15.11 -33.78
C VAL A 113 54.16 15.47 -35.20
N ASP A 114 55.46 15.60 -35.42
CA ASP A 114 56.04 16.03 -36.70
C ASP A 114 55.67 15.05 -37.83
N PRO A 115 55.03 15.51 -38.93
CA PRO A 115 54.69 14.68 -40.08
C PRO A 115 55.87 14.01 -40.82
N ASN A 116 57.13 14.33 -40.47
CA ASN A 116 58.33 13.74 -41.08
C ASN A 116 59.03 12.65 -40.25
N ASP A 117 58.58 12.33 -39.03
CA ASP A 117 59.27 11.30 -38.24
C ASP A 117 59.00 9.89 -38.81
N LYS A 118 60.06 9.26 -39.35
CA LYS A 118 59.96 8.07 -40.20
C LYS A 118 60.50 6.82 -39.52
N ASP A 119 59.67 5.78 -39.58
CA ASP A 119 60.01 4.35 -39.66
C ASP A 119 61.32 3.89 -38.98
N PHE A 120 61.18 3.21 -37.83
CA PHE A 120 62.14 2.18 -37.42
C PHE A 120 61.46 0.86 -37.04
N GLU A 121 62.19 -0.23 -37.28
CA GLU A 121 61.61 -1.55 -37.53
C GLU A 121 61.22 -2.35 -36.28
N VAL A 122 60.31 -3.31 -36.50
CA VAL A 122 59.94 -4.33 -35.51
C VAL A 122 61.14 -5.19 -35.13
N ARG A 123 61.51 -5.22 -33.86
CA ARG A 123 62.25 -6.33 -33.25
C ARG A 123 61.62 -6.83 -31.95
N GLN A 124 61.34 -8.13 -31.96
CA GLN A 124 61.18 -8.96 -30.77
C GLN A 124 62.57 -9.10 -30.07
N VAL A 125 62.77 -9.60 -28.85
CA VAL A 125 62.02 -10.64 -28.09
C VAL A 125 62.33 -10.57 -26.57
N ILE A 126 61.51 -11.28 -25.76
CA ILE A 126 61.68 -11.81 -24.38
C ILE A 126 61.77 -10.90 -23.13
N ASN A 127 61.26 -11.49 -22.03
CA ASN A 127 61.44 -11.22 -20.59
C ASN A 127 60.59 -10.09 -19.96
N ALA A 128 60.00 -10.26 -18.77
CA ALA A 128 59.69 -11.48 -18.00
C ALA A 128 58.54 -11.18 -17.00
N ALA A 129 57.99 -12.21 -16.34
CA ALA A 129 56.83 -12.05 -15.47
C ALA A 129 57.16 -11.63 -14.01
N SER A 130 56.43 -10.63 -13.52
CA SER A 130 56.19 -10.34 -12.10
C SER A 130 54.75 -9.79 -11.99
N ILE A 131 53.77 -10.47 -11.41
CA ILE A 131 53.71 -11.15 -10.10
C ILE A 131 54.02 -10.17 -8.96
N GLY A 132 53.16 -9.15 -8.82
CA GLY A 132 52.97 -8.46 -7.54
C GLY A 132 52.25 -9.39 -6.57
N GLN A 133 52.81 -9.57 -5.37
CA GLN A 133 52.41 -10.64 -4.45
C GLN A 133 51.11 -10.31 -3.70
N SER A 134 50.15 -11.23 -3.75
CA SER A 134 49.17 -11.38 -2.67
C SER A 134 49.84 -12.07 -1.49
N PHE A 135 49.83 -11.46 -0.30
CA PHE A 135 50.22 -12.13 0.94
C PHE A 135 49.17 -13.20 1.28
N SER A 136 49.43 -14.45 0.88
CA SER A 136 48.73 -15.63 1.35
C SER A 136 49.60 -16.33 2.39
N GLU A 137 49.42 -15.92 3.65
CA GLU A 137 50.02 -16.62 4.78
C GLU A 137 49.31 -17.97 4.94
N LYS A 138 50.04 -19.06 4.67
CA LYS A 138 49.52 -20.42 4.85
C LYS A 138 49.43 -20.75 6.33
N MET A 139 48.25 -20.58 6.92
CA MET A 139 47.89 -21.42 8.06
C MET A 139 47.91 -22.89 7.62
N PRO A 140 48.42 -23.81 8.47
CA PRO A 140 48.47 -25.23 8.15
C PRO A 140 47.06 -25.81 8.00
N LEU A 141 46.94 -26.87 7.20
CA LEU A 141 45.69 -27.62 7.06
C LEU A 141 45.36 -28.31 8.39
N GLU A 142 44.41 -27.75 9.13
CA GLU A 142 43.81 -28.41 10.28
C GLU A 142 43.08 -29.69 9.82
N SER A 143 43.04 -30.70 10.69
CA SER A 143 42.70 -32.07 10.31
C SER A 143 41.29 -32.22 9.76
N ALA A 144 41.10 -33.22 8.88
CA ALA A 144 39.77 -33.62 8.39
C ALA A 144 38.77 -33.79 9.56
N PRO A 145 37.50 -33.37 9.38
CA PRO A 145 36.54 -33.33 10.47
C PRO A 145 36.33 -34.73 11.06
N VAL A 146 36.58 -34.86 12.37
CA VAL A 146 36.15 -36.02 13.15
C VAL A 146 34.63 -36.14 13.01
N PRO A 147 34.07 -37.34 12.74
CA PRO A 147 32.64 -37.53 12.77
C PRO A 147 32.08 -37.16 14.14
N VAL A 148 31.39 -36.02 14.22
CA VAL A 148 30.63 -35.66 15.42
C VAL A 148 29.46 -36.62 15.48
N ASP A 149 29.50 -37.54 16.44
CA ASP A 149 28.37 -38.41 16.72
C ASP A 149 27.18 -37.55 17.18
N PHE A 150 26.17 -37.42 16.33
CA PHE A 150 24.91 -36.75 16.65
C PHE A 150 24.00 -37.67 17.47
N SER A 151 24.54 -38.18 18.58
CA SER A 151 23.76 -38.75 19.67
C SER A 151 22.96 -37.62 20.34
N LEU A 152 21.81 -37.32 19.73
CA LEU A 152 20.78 -36.49 20.34
C LEU A 152 20.56 -36.98 21.79
N PRO A 153 20.55 -36.08 22.79
CA PRO A 153 20.09 -36.48 24.12
C PRO A 153 18.68 -37.06 23.95
N PRO A 154 18.38 -38.24 24.51
CA PRO A 154 17.11 -38.90 24.26
C PRO A 154 15.99 -37.96 24.70
N GLU A 155 15.13 -37.58 23.75
CA GLU A 155 13.97 -36.75 24.08
C GLU A 155 13.18 -37.43 25.21
N PRO A 156 12.64 -36.65 26.17
CA PRO A 156 11.74 -37.22 27.15
C PRO A 156 10.59 -37.85 26.38
N ARG A 157 10.47 -39.18 26.46
CA ARG A 157 9.49 -39.96 25.69
C ARG A 157 8.07 -39.60 26.14
N HIS A 158 7.55 -38.52 25.58
CA HIS A 158 6.12 -38.30 25.49
C HIS A 158 5.54 -39.53 24.79
N GLN A 159 4.56 -40.17 25.45
CA GLN A 159 3.91 -41.34 24.90
C GLN A 159 3.29 -40.95 23.56
N ALA A 160 3.67 -41.64 22.49
CA ALA A 160 2.99 -41.52 21.22
C ALA A 160 1.60 -42.12 21.40
N TYR A 161 0.58 -41.27 21.43
CA TYR A 161 -0.82 -41.68 21.34
C TYR A 161 -1.12 -41.92 19.87
N ASP A 162 -1.66 -43.10 19.53
CA ASP A 162 -2.16 -43.39 18.19
C ASP A 162 -3.37 -42.49 17.90
N ILE A 163 -3.14 -41.38 17.21
CA ILE A 163 -4.20 -40.58 16.59
C ILE A 163 -4.56 -41.28 15.28
N PRO A 164 -5.80 -41.75 15.07
CA PRO A 164 -6.16 -42.49 13.85
C PRO A 164 -5.99 -41.61 12.60
N GLU A 165 -5.30 -42.12 11.59
CA GLU A 165 -4.91 -41.37 10.37
C GLU A 165 -6.12 -40.91 9.52
N GLY A 166 -6.67 -39.74 9.86
CA GLY A 166 -7.80 -39.12 9.18
C GLY A 166 -7.40 -38.10 8.12
N LYS A 167 -7.00 -38.58 6.93
CA LYS A 167 -6.47 -37.82 5.76
C LYS A 167 -5.10 -37.16 5.97
N VAL A 168 -4.22 -37.42 5.00
CA VAL A 168 -3.04 -36.59 4.72
C VAL A 168 -3.50 -35.18 4.32
N LEU A 169 -3.34 -34.21 5.22
CA LEU A 169 -3.23 -32.79 4.84
C LEU A 169 -1.76 -32.49 4.51
N SER A 170 -1.53 -31.62 3.52
CA SER A 170 -0.19 -31.31 3.02
C SER A 170 0.73 -30.71 4.08
N ASP A 171 1.96 -31.22 4.18
CA ASP A 171 3.01 -30.70 5.06
C ASP A 171 3.38 -29.24 4.76
N GLN A 172 2.73 -28.32 5.48
CA GLN A 172 3.16 -26.94 5.63
C GLN A 172 3.58 -26.72 7.08
N ILE A 173 4.88 -26.77 7.35
CA ILE A 173 5.45 -26.63 8.70
C ILE A 173 5.14 -25.24 9.26
N VAL A 174 4.19 -25.17 10.21
CA VAL A 174 3.70 -23.90 10.77
C VAL A 174 4.64 -23.37 11.85
N VAL A 175 5.52 -22.44 11.46
CA VAL A 175 6.27 -21.61 12.40
C VAL A 175 5.35 -20.54 13.00
N LYS A 176 5.37 -20.40 14.33
CA LYS A 176 4.54 -19.43 15.08
C LYS A 176 4.81 -18.00 14.61
N GLY A 177 3.76 -17.27 14.20
CA GLY A 177 3.85 -15.90 13.66
C GLY A 177 3.87 -15.79 12.14
N LEU A 178 3.69 -16.89 11.40
CA LEU A 178 3.37 -16.86 9.98
C LEU A 178 1.91 -16.44 9.75
N SER A 179 1.69 -15.63 8.71
CA SER A 179 0.39 -15.57 8.03
C SER A 179 0.39 -16.68 6.99
N ASN A 180 -0.67 -17.50 6.91
CA ASN A 180 -0.76 -18.48 5.83
C ASN A 180 -1.41 -17.82 4.61
N TYR A 181 -0.57 -17.52 3.62
CA TYR A 181 -0.98 -16.89 2.36
C TYR A 181 -1.51 -17.88 1.31
N GLY A 182 -1.67 -19.16 1.68
CA GLY A 182 -2.41 -20.12 0.85
C GLY A 182 -3.89 -19.75 0.87
N VAL A 183 -4.49 -19.54 -0.31
CA VAL A 183 -5.92 -19.22 -0.41
C VAL A 183 -6.73 -20.49 -0.15
N ILE A 184 -7.29 -20.60 1.06
CA ILE A 184 -8.03 -21.77 1.52
C ILE A 184 -9.55 -21.54 1.54
N GLN A 185 -10.29 -22.63 1.69
CA GLN A 185 -11.73 -22.60 1.99
C GLN A 185 -11.97 -22.21 3.46
N ILE A 186 -13.15 -21.69 3.75
CA ILE A 186 -13.51 -21.16 5.08
C ILE A 186 -13.54 -22.31 6.09
N GLU A 187 -14.08 -23.44 5.65
CA GLU A 187 -14.14 -24.72 6.33
C GLU A 187 -12.74 -25.14 6.78
N SER A 188 -11.77 -25.18 5.86
CA SER A 188 -10.37 -25.52 6.16
C SER A 188 -9.67 -24.50 7.09
N ALA A 189 -10.08 -23.22 7.04
CA ALA A 189 -9.59 -22.21 7.98
C ALA A 189 -10.14 -22.46 9.40
N LEU A 190 -11.43 -22.81 9.53
CA LEU A 190 -12.06 -23.18 10.80
C LEU A 190 -11.48 -24.49 11.37
N ASP A 191 -11.21 -25.48 10.51
CA ASP A 191 -10.52 -26.72 10.89
C ASP A 191 -9.13 -26.43 11.49
N ARG A 192 -8.35 -25.56 10.84
CA ARG A 192 -7.02 -25.20 11.36
C ARG A 192 -7.11 -24.38 12.65
N VAL A 193 -8.07 -23.46 12.75
CA VAL A 193 -8.35 -22.72 14.01
C VAL A 193 -8.74 -23.67 15.14
N THR A 194 -9.47 -24.75 14.85
CA THR A 194 -9.86 -25.77 15.82
C THR A 194 -8.66 -26.54 16.36
N TRP A 195 -7.75 -26.95 15.48
CA TRP A 195 -6.49 -27.57 15.87
C TRP A 195 -5.65 -26.66 16.78
N GLU A 196 -5.58 -25.36 16.47
CA GLU A 196 -4.91 -24.37 17.33
C GLU A 196 -5.61 -24.24 18.70
N ILE A 197 -6.95 -24.28 18.76
CA ILE A 197 -7.71 -24.27 20.03
C ILE A 197 -7.40 -25.53 20.85
N ALA A 198 -7.44 -26.72 20.24
CA ALA A 198 -7.12 -27.99 20.91
C ALA A 198 -5.69 -27.98 21.48
N GLN A 199 -4.70 -27.55 20.69
CA GLN A 199 -3.31 -27.42 21.17
C GLN A 199 -3.18 -26.38 22.31
N LYS A 200 -3.97 -25.29 22.30
CA LYS A 200 -3.99 -24.34 23.42
C LYS A 200 -4.64 -24.92 24.68
N LEU A 201 -5.69 -25.75 24.55
CA LEU A 201 -6.37 -26.39 25.67
C LEU A 201 -5.48 -27.39 26.42
N GLN A 202 -4.61 -28.12 25.72
CA GLN A 202 -3.58 -28.97 26.32
C GLN A 202 -2.59 -28.19 27.20
N GLU A 203 -2.22 -26.96 26.79
CA GLU A 203 -1.32 -26.10 27.58
C GLU A 203 -2.03 -25.40 28.76
N ARG A 204 -3.20 -24.80 28.53
CA ARG A 204 -3.91 -23.92 29.49
C ARG A 204 -5.41 -23.87 29.21
N LYS A 205 -6.22 -23.50 30.21
CA LYS A 205 -7.61 -23.08 29.98
C LYS A 205 -7.68 -21.95 28.95
N VAL A 206 -8.64 -21.98 28.04
CA VAL A 206 -8.79 -21.01 26.94
C VAL A 206 -10.06 -20.17 27.11
N LEU A 207 -10.03 -18.94 26.62
CA LEU A 207 -11.19 -18.12 26.26
C LEU A 207 -11.12 -17.81 24.76
N VAL A 208 -12.04 -18.38 23.99
CA VAL A 208 -12.25 -18.09 22.57
C VAL A 208 -13.24 -16.94 22.41
N VAL A 209 -12.95 -16.00 21.52
CA VAL A 209 -13.86 -14.91 21.15
C VAL A 209 -14.09 -14.94 19.65
N TRP A 210 -15.30 -15.35 19.26
CA TRP A 210 -15.78 -15.26 17.90
C TRP A 210 -16.23 -13.84 17.64
N LEU A 211 -15.42 -13.11 16.86
CA LEU A 211 -15.68 -11.73 16.45
C LEU A 211 -16.19 -11.76 15.01
N LEU A 212 -17.52 -11.84 14.88
CA LEU A 212 -18.20 -12.04 13.60
C LEU A 212 -18.69 -10.72 13.03
N ASP A 213 -18.38 -10.47 11.78
CA ASP A 213 -18.95 -9.36 11.05
C ASP A 213 -20.48 -9.48 10.91
N ALA A 214 -21.20 -8.36 11.03
CA ALA A 214 -22.65 -8.27 10.89
C ALA A 214 -23.11 -7.83 9.48
N SER A 215 -22.19 -7.66 8.52
CA SER A 215 -22.50 -7.25 7.14
C SER A 215 -23.57 -8.14 6.47
N GLY A 216 -24.28 -7.60 5.49
CA GLY A 216 -25.30 -8.33 4.73
C GLY A 216 -24.74 -9.45 3.85
N SER A 217 -23.55 -9.23 3.27
CA SER A 217 -22.81 -10.19 2.44
C SER A 217 -22.58 -11.50 3.17
N LEU A 218 -21.99 -11.44 4.37
CA LEU A 218 -21.55 -12.58 5.15
C LEU A 218 -22.68 -13.44 5.75
N SER A 219 -23.94 -13.14 5.48
CA SER A 219 -25.10 -13.89 6.00
C SER A 219 -25.03 -15.39 5.70
N ALA A 220 -24.65 -15.79 4.48
CA ALA A 220 -24.46 -17.20 4.12
C ALA A 220 -23.24 -17.83 4.82
N GLN A 221 -22.17 -17.07 5.01
CA GLN A 221 -20.93 -17.57 5.63
C GLN A 221 -21.05 -17.65 7.16
N ARG A 222 -21.82 -16.78 7.82
CA ARG A 222 -22.20 -16.93 9.23
C ARG A 222 -22.93 -18.25 9.49
N ALA A 223 -23.80 -18.68 8.56
CA ALA A 223 -24.47 -19.97 8.65
C ALA A 223 -23.50 -21.17 8.47
N ALA A 224 -22.53 -21.07 7.55
CA ALA A 224 -21.49 -22.08 7.39
C ALA A 224 -20.58 -22.17 8.63
N VAL A 225 -20.16 -21.03 9.19
CA VAL A 225 -19.41 -20.93 10.45
C VAL A 225 -20.20 -21.56 11.60
N ALA A 226 -21.47 -21.22 11.78
CA ALA A 226 -22.32 -21.81 12.83
C ALA A 226 -22.38 -23.35 12.74
N LYS A 227 -22.59 -23.88 11.53
CA LYS A 227 -22.67 -25.33 11.29
C LYS A 227 -21.33 -26.04 11.52
N ARG A 228 -20.20 -25.49 11.08
CA ARG A 228 -18.90 -26.13 11.34
C ARG A 228 -18.52 -26.03 12.81
N LEU A 229 -18.91 -24.97 13.51
CA LEU A 229 -18.67 -24.83 14.95
C LEU A 229 -19.41 -25.87 15.79
N GLU A 230 -20.64 -26.23 15.45
CA GLU A 230 -21.38 -27.33 16.07
C GLU A 230 -20.57 -28.64 16.04
N GLN A 231 -19.98 -28.96 14.88
CA GLN A 231 -19.10 -30.12 14.73
C GLN A 231 -17.79 -29.96 15.54
N ILE A 232 -17.11 -28.82 15.44
CA ILE A 232 -15.87 -28.49 16.16
C ILE A 232 -16.03 -28.65 17.68
N TYR A 233 -17.12 -28.17 18.27
CA TYR A 233 -17.34 -28.31 19.70
C TYR A 233 -17.69 -29.75 20.08
N SER A 234 -18.41 -30.51 19.23
CA SER A 234 -18.62 -31.94 19.46
C SER A 234 -17.33 -32.79 19.33
N GLU A 235 -16.42 -32.40 18.44
CA GLU A 235 -15.08 -32.99 18.28
C GLU A 235 -14.22 -32.72 19.53
N LEU A 236 -14.31 -31.51 20.10
CA LEU A 236 -13.62 -31.14 21.34
C LEU A 236 -14.21 -31.84 22.59
N ASP A 237 -15.54 -31.97 22.68
CA ASP A 237 -16.19 -32.72 23.76
C ASP A 237 -15.80 -34.20 23.75
N ALA A 238 -15.68 -34.83 22.58
CA ALA A 238 -15.19 -36.20 22.46
C ALA A 238 -13.76 -36.33 23.05
N LEU A 239 -12.87 -35.38 22.76
CA LEU A 239 -11.49 -35.35 23.26
C LEU A 239 -11.38 -35.07 24.78
N GLU A 240 -12.32 -34.34 25.40
CA GLU A 240 -12.40 -34.24 26.87
C GLU A 240 -12.94 -35.54 27.53
N ASN A 241 -13.79 -36.28 26.82
CA ASN A 241 -14.29 -37.58 27.30
C ASN A 241 -13.22 -38.67 27.22
N GLU A 242 -12.47 -38.75 26.12
CA GLU A 242 -11.38 -39.71 25.87
C GLU A 242 -10.07 -39.45 26.66
N GLU A 243 -10.07 -38.48 27.59
CA GLU A 243 -8.91 -38.10 28.43
C GLU A 243 -7.68 -37.54 27.67
N GLN A 244 -7.78 -37.35 26.35
CA GLN A 244 -6.74 -36.74 25.50
C GLN A 244 -6.51 -35.24 25.83
N ILE A 245 -7.50 -34.58 26.41
CA ILE A 245 -7.41 -33.22 26.95
C ILE A 245 -7.47 -33.30 28.49
N PRO A 246 -6.58 -32.61 29.23
CA PRO A 246 -6.65 -32.59 30.69
C PRO A 246 -8.01 -32.07 31.18
N ARG A 247 -8.70 -32.83 32.04
CA ARG A 247 -10.04 -32.51 32.60
C ARG A 247 -10.03 -31.32 33.58
N LEU A 248 -9.61 -30.17 33.08
CA LEU A 248 -9.63 -28.87 33.73
C LEU A 248 -11.06 -28.33 33.71
N GLN A 249 -11.77 -28.33 34.84
CA GLN A 249 -13.16 -27.88 34.93
C GLN A 249 -13.41 -26.55 34.16
N GLN A 250 -14.29 -26.58 33.16
CA GLN A 250 -14.45 -25.52 32.14
C GLN A 250 -13.13 -25.17 31.42
N ALA A 251 -12.49 -26.12 30.72
CA ALA A 251 -11.21 -25.88 30.05
C ALA A 251 -11.38 -24.79 28.99
N LEU A 252 -12.45 -24.90 28.19
CA LEU A 252 -12.87 -23.94 27.19
C LEU A 252 -13.98 -23.00 27.74
N LEU A 253 -13.94 -21.73 27.35
CA LEU A 253 -15.08 -20.82 27.34
C LEU A 253 -15.09 -20.10 25.99
N SER A 254 -16.27 -19.81 25.46
CA SER A 254 -16.43 -19.06 24.21
C SER A 254 -17.40 -17.89 24.37
N GLY A 255 -17.14 -16.80 23.65
CA GLY A 255 -18.04 -15.64 23.59
C GLY A 255 -18.23 -15.16 22.16
N VAL A 256 -19.49 -14.94 21.77
CA VAL A 256 -19.88 -14.45 20.44
C VAL A 256 -20.15 -12.94 20.52
N VAL A 257 -19.42 -12.20 19.68
CA VAL A 257 -19.49 -10.74 19.57
C VAL A 257 -19.63 -10.40 18.10
N THR A 258 -20.60 -9.55 17.76
CA THR A 258 -20.79 -9.09 16.40
C THR A 258 -20.40 -7.62 16.25
N TYR A 259 -20.06 -7.19 15.04
CA TYR A 259 -19.70 -5.80 14.77
C TYR A 259 -20.17 -5.30 13.41
N GLY A 260 -20.31 -3.99 13.31
CA GLY A 260 -20.54 -3.21 12.09
C GLY A 260 -20.16 -1.77 12.39
N GLU A 261 -21.12 -0.84 12.34
CA GLU A 261 -20.92 0.50 12.94
C GLU A 261 -20.69 0.38 14.46
N LYS A 262 -21.35 -0.58 15.12
CA LYS A 262 -21.33 -0.77 16.58
C LYS A 262 -20.96 -2.20 16.97
N THR A 263 -20.36 -2.36 18.15
CA THR A 263 -20.01 -3.67 18.71
C THR A 263 -21.15 -4.21 19.58
N HIS A 264 -21.65 -5.41 19.27
CA HIS A 264 -22.74 -6.05 19.99
C HIS A 264 -22.28 -7.36 20.64
N PHE A 265 -22.32 -7.42 21.97
CA PHE A 265 -22.03 -8.64 22.74
C PHE A 265 -23.28 -9.50 22.79
N ILE A 266 -23.39 -10.52 21.93
CA ILE A 266 -24.53 -11.44 21.93
C ILE A 266 -24.46 -12.31 23.18
N THR A 267 -23.31 -12.95 23.43
CA THR A 267 -23.02 -13.56 24.73
C THR A 267 -22.55 -12.48 25.70
N LYS A 268 -23.37 -12.15 26.72
CA LYS A 268 -23.04 -11.09 27.70
C LYS A 268 -21.77 -11.41 28.50
N GLU A 269 -21.58 -12.66 28.87
CA GLU A 269 -20.36 -13.21 29.47
C GLU A 269 -20.02 -14.54 28.76
N PRO A 270 -18.74 -14.93 28.63
CA PRO A 270 -18.37 -16.16 27.92
C PRO A 270 -18.91 -17.40 28.63
N THR A 271 -19.30 -18.41 27.85
CA THR A 271 -19.92 -19.65 28.34
C THR A 271 -19.23 -20.90 27.79
N GLY A 272 -19.38 -22.03 28.46
CA GLY A 272 -19.02 -23.36 27.93
C GLY A 272 -20.22 -24.08 27.29
N ASP A 273 -21.37 -23.42 27.21
CA ASP A 273 -22.62 -23.98 26.70
C ASP A 273 -22.74 -23.79 25.18
N PHE A 274 -22.56 -24.88 24.43
CA PHE A 274 -22.47 -24.86 22.96
C PHE A 274 -23.79 -24.53 22.26
N GLU A 275 -24.92 -24.95 22.82
CA GLU A 275 -26.26 -24.56 22.35
C GLU A 275 -26.41 -23.03 22.39
N LYS A 276 -26.05 -22.40 23.53
CA LYS A 276 -26.05 -20.93 23.67
C LYS A 276 -25.05 -20.23 22.74
N ILE A 277 -23.98 -20.90 22.31
CA ILE A 277 -23.00 -20.36 21.35
C ILE A 277 -23.57 -20.43 19.92
N ARG A 278 -24.10 -21.58 19.50
CA ARG A 278 -24.76 -21.77 18.20
C ARG A 278 -25.91 -20.78 18.02
N ASP A 279 -26.79 -20.69 19.01
CA ASP A 279 -27.97 -19.82 18.97
C ASP A 279 -27.57 -18.33 18.99
N ALA A 280 -26.47 -17.97 19.65
CA ALA A 280 -25.92 -16.61 19.60
C ALA A 280 -25.38 -16.24 18.21
N ILE A 281 -24.82 -17.19 17.45
CA ILE A 281 -24.40 -16.93 16.06
C ILE A 281 -25.63 -16.84 15.16
N ALA A 282 -26.56 -17.79 15.26
CA ALA A 282 -27.77 -17.86 14.43
C ALA A 282 -28.72 -16.65 14.63
N SER A 283 -28.77 -16.08 15.84
CA SER A 283 -29.59 -14.89 16.14
C SER A 283 -28.95 -13.54 15.76
N THR A 284 -27.79 -13.56 15.08
CA THR A 284 -27.11 -12.35 14.58
C THR A 284 -27.99 -11.58 13.60
N LYS A 285 -28.34 -10.34 13.94
CA LYS A 285 -28.99 -9.40 13.02
C LYS A 285 -27.96 -8.72 12.14
N ASN A 286 -28.31 -8.51 10.86
CA ASN A 286 -27.45 -7.79 9.93
C ASN A 286 -27.39 -6.29 10.28
N ASP A 287 -26.21 -5.67 10.15
CA ASP A 287 -26.03 -4.22 10.23
C ASP A 287 -26.20 -3.61 8.80
N PRO A 288 -27.16 -2.69 8.58
CA PRO A 288 -27.39 -2.08 7.27
C PRO A 288 -26.52 -0.84 6.99
N SER A 289 -25.58 -0.48 7.87
CA SER A 289 -24.85 0.80 7.77
C SER A 289 -23.81 0.86 6.64
N GLY A 290 -23.17 -0.27 6.30
CA GLY A 290 -21.97 -0.31 5.44
C GLY A 290 -20.78 0.37 6.12
N LYS A 291 -20.38 -0.20 7.26
CA LYS A 291 -19.21 0.21 8.06
C LYS A 291 -18.67 -0.97 8.87
N GLU A 292 -17.36 -1.13 8.90
CA GLU A 292 -16.71 -2.24 9.62
C GLU A 292 -15.67 -1.75 10.64
N ASN A 293 -16.11 -1.54 11.89
CA ASN A 293 -15.24 -1.05 12.98
C ASN A 293 -14.52 -2.19 13.73
N ILE A 294 -13.74 -3.00 13.00
CA ILE A 294 -13.06 -4.22 13.49
C ILE A 294 -12.15 -3.94 14.70
N PHE A 295 -11.25 -2.96 14.62
CA PHE A 295 -10.23 -2.72 15.65
C PHE A 295 -10.83 -2.11 16.93
N THR A 296 -11.94 -1.39 16.79
CA THR A 296 -12.79 -0.88 17.87
C THR A 296 -13.55 -2.01 18.55
N ALA A 297 -14.05 -2.98 17.79
CA ALA A 297 -14.69 -4.17 18.35
C ALA A 297 -13.70 -5.02 19.16
N ILE A 298 -12.48 -5.26 18.65
CA ILE A 298 -11.38 -5.87 19.40
C ILE A 298 -11.06 -5.06 20.67
N THR A 299 -11.00 -3.73 20.56
CA THR A 299 -10.79 -2.83 21.71
C THR A 299 -11.90 -2.98 22.77
N HIS A 300 -13.15 -3.21 22.37
CA HIS A 300 -14.27 -3.46 23.29
C HIS A 300 -14.21 -4.84 23.94
N VAL A 301 -13.91 -5.90 23.17
CA VAL A 301 -13.64 -7.25 23.69
C VAL A 301 -12.56 -7.19 24.77
N MET A 302 -11.41 -6.57 24.47
CA MET A 302 -10.29 -6.49 25.40
C MET A 302 -10.55 -5.59 26.62
N LYS A 303 -11.42 -4.58 26.53
CA LYS A 303 -11.91 -3.85 27.72
C LYS A 303 -12.74 -4.76 28.64
N ARG A 304 -13.68 -5.54 28.06
CA ARG A 304 -14.67 -6.35 28.79
C ARG A 304 -14.07 -7.62 29.40
N TRP A 305 -13.21 -8.31 28.64
CA TRP A 305 -12.84 -9.71 28.92
C TRP A 305 -11.36 -9.97 29.26
N LYS A 306 -10.49 -8.94 29.29
CA LYS A 306 -9.10 -9.08 29.80
C LYS A 306 -9.01 -9.73 31.20
N ARG A 307 -10.06 -9.60 32.03
CA ARG A 307 -10.14 -10.20 33.38
C ARG A 307 -10.06 -11.72 33.38
N TYR A 308 -10.38 -12.38 32.27
CA TYR A 308 -10.22 -13.83 32.14
C TYR A 308 -8.74 -14.26 31.99
N ARG A 309 -7.86 -13.41 31.44
CA ARG A 309 -6.40 -13.64 31.53
C ARG A 309 -5.90 -13.42 32.96
N THR A 310 -6.17 -12.22 33.51
CA THR A 310 -5.52 -11.79 34.76
C THR A 310 -6.02 -12.50 36.01
N SER A 311 -7.28 -12.89 36.05
CA SER A 311 -7.92 -13.43 37.27
C SER A 311 -8.33 -14.91 37.14
N HIS A 312 -8.35 -15.46 35.93
CA HIS A 312 -8.70 -16.88 35.68
C HIS A 312 -7.58 -17.64 34.94
N GLY A 313 -6.43 -17.00 34.68
CA GLY A 313 -5.26 -17.60 34.00
C GLY A 313 -5.43 -17.93 32.51
N ARG A 314 -6.63 -17.75 31.94
CA ARG A 314 -6.98 -18.25 30.60
C ARG A 314 -6.13 -17.64 29.49
N GLU A 315 -5.75 -18.40 28.47
CA GLU A 315 -5.26 -17.83 27.21
C GLU A 315 -6.44 -17.20 26.45
N ILE A 316 -6.27 -16.01 25.85
CA ILE A 316 -7.34 -15.36 25.07
C ILE A 316 -7.03 -15.50 23.58
N MET A 317 -7.93 -16.14 22.85
CA MET A 317 -7.89 -16.27 21.39
C MET A 317 -9.05 -15.46 20.81
N ILE A 318 -8.75 -14.45 20.00
CA ILE A 318 -9.74 -13.65 19.25
C ILE A 318 -9.72 -14.14 17.82
N ILE A 319 -10.87 -14.53 17.28
CA ILE A 319 -11.00 -15.05 15.91
C ILE A 319 -11.94 -14.11 15.16
N VAL A 320 -11.39 -13.37 14.21
CA VAL A 320 -12.12 -12.41 13.38
C VAL A 320 -12.53 -13.07 12.07
N VAL A 321 -13.77 -12.85 11.63
CA VAL A 321 -14.31 -13.38 10.37
C VAL A 321 -14.98 -12.24 9.60
N THR A 322 -14.43 -11.87 8.43
CA THR A 322 -14.81 -10.70 7.60
C THR A 322 -14.61 -10.98 6.10
N ASP A 323 -15.26 -10.23 5.19
CA ASP A 323 -14.95 -10.19 3.76
C ASP A 323 -14.24 -8.90 3.29
N GLU A 324 -13.94 -7.94 4.18
CA GLU A 324 -13.19 -6.71 3.89
C GLU A 324 -11.95 -6.51 4.81
N SER A 325 -11.42 -5.28 4.90
CA SER A 325 -10.25 -4.92 5.72
C SER A 325 -10.52 -4.02 6.93
N GLY A 326 -11.76 -3.54 7.08
CA GLY A 326 -12.21 -2.63 8.14
C GLY A 326 -11.95 -1.14 7.87
N ASP A 327 -12.93 -0.31 8.20
CA ASP A 327 -12.84 1.16 8.08
C ASP A 327 -11.90 1.77 9.13
N ASP A 328 -11.90 1.22 10.35
CA ASP A 328 -11.29 1.86 11.51
C ASP A 328 -9.79 1.60 11.65
N PHE A 329 -9.09 1.56 10.51
CA PHE A 329 -7.63 1.49 10.40
C PHE A 329 -6.87 2.37 11.41
N PRO A 330 -7.26 3.63 11.72
CA PRO A 330 -6.59 4.44 12.75
C PRO A 330 -6.58 3.83 14.17
N MET A 331 -7.45 2.86 14.47
CA MET A 331 -7.51 2.16 15.76
C MET A 331 -6.63 0.89 15.83
N HIS A 332 -6.02 0.42 14.73
CA HIS A 332 -5.28 -0.86 14.72
C HIS A 332 -4.14 -0.90 15.75
N GLU A 333 -3.33 0.16 15.87
CA GLU A 333 -2.29 0.34 16.91
C GLU A 333 -2.81 0.10 18.33
N LYS A 334 -4.02 0.59 18.62
CA LYS A 334 -4.65 0.54 19.93
C LYS A 334 -5.13 -0.87 20.26
N ALA A 335 -5.74 -1.55 19.27
CA ALA A 335 -6.13 -2.95 19.36
C ALA A 335 -4.91 -3.86 19.59
N ILE A 336 -3.86 -3.71 18.77
CA ILE A 336 -2.59 -4.45 18.89
C ILE A 336 -1.98 -4.27 20.28
N LYS A 337 -1.80 -3.02 20.72
CA LYS A 337 -1.20 -2.68 22.01
C LYS A 337 -2.01 -3.23 23.20
N MET A 338 -3.33 -3.34 23.07
CA MET A 338 -4.19 -3.94 24.10
C MET A 338 -4.12 -5.48 24.11
N CYS A 339 -4.08 -6.13 22.94
CA CYS A 339 -3.95 -7.57 22.83
C CYS A 339 -2.60 -8.04 23.37
N ARG A 340 -1.49 -7.44 22.89
CA ARG A 340 -0.12 -7.72 23.37
C ARG A 340 0.03 -7.56 24.88
N ARG A 341 -0.47 -6.45 25.45
CA ARG A 341 -0.43 -6.20 26.91
C ARG A 341 -1.24 -7.19 27.74
N SER A 342 -2.18 -7.91 27.14
CA SER A 342 -3.04 -8.87 27.81
C SER A 342 -2.71 -10.33 27.43
N GLY A 343 -1.65 -10.57 26.66
CA GLY A 343 -1.31 -11.90 26.14
C GLY A 343 -2.44 -12.55 25.32
N ALA A 344 -3.22 -11.73 24.60
CA ALA A 344 -4.28 -12.21 23.71
C ALA A 344 -3.75 -12.34 22.28
N ARG A 345 -4.04 -13.48 21.63
CA ARG A 345 -3.68 -13.77 20.23
C ARG A 345 -4.86 -13.43 19.32
N ALA A 346 -4.59 -12.78 18.18
CA ALA A 346 -5.59 -12.58 17.14
C ALA A 346 -5.34 -13.55 15.98
N TYR A 347 -6.41 -14.23 15.58
CA TYR A 347 -6.53 -15.03 14.37
C TYR A 347 -7.55 -14.34 13.45
N VAL A 348 -7.32 -14.33 12.15
CA VAL A 348 -8.23 -13.66 11.19
C VAL A 348 -8.47 -14.58 10.01
N ILE A 349 -9.75 -14.82 9.71
CA ILE A 349 -10.22 -15.45 8.48
C ILE A 349 -10.80 -14.32 7.62
N GLY A 350 -10.20 -14.07 6.46
CA GLY A 350 -10.56 -12.89 5.66
C GLY A 350 -10.02 -12.91 4.23
N PRO A 351 -10.22 -11.80 3.48
CA PRO A 351 -9.88 -11.72 2.07
C PRO A 351 -8.36 -11.60 1.83
N THR A 352 -7.95 -11.80 0.58
CA THR A 352 -6.63 -11.36 0.12
C THR A 352 -6.68 -9.87 -0.25
N ALA A 353 -5.62 -9.12 0.00
CA ALA A 353 -5.50 -7.71 -0.41
C ALA A 353 -5.33 -7.55 -1.94
N VAL A 354 -5.66 -6.37 -2.46
CA VAL A 354 -5.44 -6.02 -3.88
C VAL A 354 -4.06 -5.41 -4.04
N PHE A 355 -3.23 -5.97 -4.92
CA PHE A 355 -1.84 -5.57 -5.10
C PHE A 355 -1.70 -4.07 -5.41
N GLY A 356 -1.17 -3.32 -4.46
CA GLY A 356 -0.99 -1.87 -4.59
C GLY A 356 -2.28 -1.06 -4.71
N ARG A 357 -3.44 -1.54 -4.22
CA ARG A 357 -4.70 -0.78 -4.15
C ARG A 357 -5.46 -1.05 -2.85
N LYS A 358 -6.36 -0.14 -2.47
CA LYS A 358 -7.26 -0.32 -1.31
C LYS A 358 -8.60 -0.95 -1.66
N LYS A 359 -9.15 -0.67 -2.85
CA LYS A 359 -10.50 -1.12 -3.25
C LYS A 359 -10.48 -2.16 -4.37
N GLY A 360 -11.17 -3.28 -4.11
CA GLY A 360 -11.64 -4.23 -5.11
C GLY A 360 -13.06 -3.91 -5.56
N PHE A 361 -13.70 -4.83 -6.29
CA PHE A 361 -15.11 -4.72 -6.69
C PHE A 361 -15.83 -6.06 -6.58
N VAL A 362 -17.12 -6.04 -6.24
CA VAL A 362 -17.98 -7.23 -6.11
C VAL A 362 -19.24 -7.03 -6.95
N SER A 363 -19.61 -8.05 -7.73
CA SER A 363 -20.63 -7.98 -8.79
C SER A 363 -22.06 -8.24 -8.27
N TYR A 364 -22.54 -7.37 -7.37
CA TYR A 364 -23.89 -7.39 -6.79
C TYR A 364 -24.98 -7.52 -7.86
N VAL A 365 -25.84 -8.55 -7.76
CA VAL A 365 -27.03 -8.68 -8.61
C VAL A 365 -28.22 -8.10 -7.86
N ALA A 366 -28.80 -7.01 -8.37
CA ALA A 366 -29.91 -6.31 -7.73
C ALA A 366 -31.20 -7.16 -7.79
N PRO A 367 -31.82 -7.55 -6.67
CA PRO A 367 -33.03 -8.36 -6.66
C PRO A 367 -34.24 -7.70 -7.35
N GLU A 368 -34.28 -6.37 -7.42
CA GLU A 368 -35.42 -5.63 -7.97
C GLU A 368 -35.45 -5.60 -9.50
N ASP A 369 -34.31 -5.78 -10.17
CA ASP A 369 -34.22 -5.66 -11.64
C ASP A 369 -33.30 -6.67 -12.36
N GLY A 370 -32.67 -7.57 -11.60
CA GLY A 370 -31.85 -8.68 -12.09
C GLY A 370 -30.50 -8.27 -12.70
N LYS A 371 -30.06 -7.01 -12.61
CA LYS A 371 -28.79 -6.56 -13.21
C LYS A 371 -27.62 -6.69 -12.25
N SER A 372 -26.46 -7.02 -12.81
CA SER A 372 -25.18 -6.96 -12.12
C SER A 372 -24.64 -5.53 -12.04
N TYR A 373 -24.24 -5.13 -10.85
CA TYR A 373 -23.60 -3.87 -10.49
C TYR A 373 -22.26 -4.17 -9.81
N ASN A 374 -21.19 -3.50 -10.24
CA ASN A 374 -19.89 -3.62 -9.58
C ASN A 374 -19.83 -2.61 -8.42
N LEU A 375 -20.07 -3.10 -7.20
CA LEU A 375 -19.92 -2.32 -5.97
C LEU A 375 -18.45 -2.30 -5.54
N PRO A 376 -17.89 -1.16 -5.12
CA PRO A 376 -16.53 -1.09 -4.61
C PRO A 376 -16.45 -1.66 -3.19
N VAL A 377 -15.44 -2.48 -2.91
CA VAL A 377 -15.25 -3.21 -1.65
C VAL A 377 -13.84 -2.95 -1.12
N ASP A 378 -13.68 -2.74 0.18
CA ASP A 378 -12.45 -2.27 0.81
C ASP A 378 -11.55 -3.39 1.33
N LEU A 379 -11.01 -4.16 0.38
CA LEU A 379 -10.07 -5.26 0.61
C LEU A 379 -8.71 -4.83 1.17
N GLY A 380 -8.45 -3.54 1.32
CA GLY A 380 -7.22 -2.98 1.89
C GLY A 380 -5.98 -3.12 0.99
N PRO A 381 -4.96 -2.26 1.17
CA PRO A 381 -3.64 -2.51 0.65
C PRO A 381 -2.92 -3.59 1.48
N GLU A 382 -1.98 -4.29 0.86
CA GLU A 382 -1.07 -5.18 1.57
C GLU A 382 0.00 -4.42 2.37
N THR A 383 0.27 -3.15 2.02
CA THR A 383 1.30 -2.29 2.63
C THR A 383 0.72 -1.11 3.42
N ALA A 384 1.48 -0.62 4.40
CA ALA A 384 1.13 0.56 5.22
C ALA A 384 0.94 1.86 4.41
N MET A 385 1.60 1.95 3.26
CA MET A 385 1.43 2.99 2.24
C MET A 385 1.61 2.33 0.87
N PHE A 386 0.87 2.78 -0.14
CA PHE A 386 1.00 2.25 -1.49
C PHE A 386 2.43 2.41 -2.03
N ASP A 387 3.12 1.31 -2.27
CA ASP A 387 4.45 1.26 -2.88
C ASP A 387 4.42 1.06 -4.40
N LEU A 388 3.28 0.63 -4.98
CA LEU A 388 3.11 0.46 -6.42
C LEU A 388 2.57 1.71 -7.14
N VAL A 389 3.14 2.03 -8.30
CA VAL A 389 2.73 3.12 -9.21
C VAL A 389 1.52 2.71 -10.06
N ASP A 390 0.49 3.57 -10.11
CA ASP A 390 -0.79 3.31 -10.78
C ASP A 390 -0.76 3.70 -12.27
N LEU A 391 -0.36 2.77 -13.14
CA LEU A 391 -0.23 2.98 -14.59
C LEU A 391 -1.07 1.99 -15.43
N PRO A 392 -1.80 2.45 -16.46
CA PRO A 392 -2.55 1.59 -17.39
C PRO A 392 -1.64 0.96 -18.45
N PHE A 393 -1.92 -0.30 -18.82
CA PHE A 393 -1.30 -0.94 -19.98
C PHE A 393 -1.96 -0.43 -21.26
N TRP A 394 -1.15 -0.01 -22.23
CA TRP A 394 -1.68 0.61 -23.45
C TRP A 394 -2.39 -0.37 -24.39
N PHE A 395 -1.75 -1.49 -24.69
CA PHE A 395 -2.21 -2.43 -25.71
C PHE A 395 -3.19 -3.48 -25.15
N ASN A 396 -3.94 -4.12 -26.04
CA ASN A 396 -4.97 -5.12 -25.71
C ASN A 396 -4.45 -6.21 -24.75
N GLY A 397 -5.36 -6.71 -23.90
CA GLY A 397 -5.08 -7.70 -22.86
C GLY A 397 -5.58 -7.22 -21.48
N PRO A 398 -5.41 -8.03 -20.43
CA PRO A 398 -5.82 -7.68 -19.07
C PRO A 398 -5.10 -6.42 -18.57
N GLN A 399 -5.80 -5.62 -17.75
CA GLN A 399 -5.19 -4.48 -17.05
C GLN A 399 -4.63 -4.86 -15.67
N HIS A 400 -4.97 -6.06 -15.16
CA HIS A 400 -4.62 -6.54 -13.82
C HIS A 400 -4.95 -5.54 -12.70
N THR A 401 -5.99 -4.71 -12.90
CA THR A 401 -6.42 -3.67 -11.95
C THR A 401 -6.69 -4.22 -10.55
N TYR A 402 -7.22 -5.44 -10.47
CA TYR A 402 -7.56 -6.14 -9.24
C TYR A 402 -6.70 -7.39 -9.06
N LEU A 403 -5.40 -7.33 -9.39
CA LEU A 403 -4.48 -8.43 -9.14
C LEU A 403 -4.40 -8.71 -7.63
N SER A 404 -4.38 -9.99 -7.26
CA SER A 404 -4.12 -10.41 -5.89
C SER A 404 -2.73 -9.98 -5.44
N ALA A 405 -2.61 -9.46 -4.22
CA ALA A 405 -1.31 -9.25 -3.60
C ALA A 405 -0.65 -10.58 -3.19
N GLY A 406 -1.46 -11.63 -2.97
CA GLY A 406 -1.03 -12.84 -2.27
C GLY A 406 -0.70 -12.61 -0.79
N PHE A 407 -1.20 -11.52 -0.19
CA PHE A 407 -1.05 -11.18 1.22
C PHE A 407 -2.39 -10.73 1.79
N GLY A 408 -2.62 -10.91 3.09
CA GLY A 408 -3.77 -10.31 3.78
C GLY A 408 -3.63 -8.79 3.94
N PRO A 409 -4.72 -8.05 4.23
CA PRO A 409 -4.70 -6.58 4.37
C PRO A 409 -3.74 -6.13 5.48
N TYR A 410 -2.96 -5.05 5.27
CA TYR A 410 -1.83 -4.69 6.13
C TYR A 410 -2.15 -4.67 7.63
N ALA A 411 -3.25 -4.02 8.02
CA ALA A 411 -3.59 -3.83 9.44
C ALA A 411 -4.03 -5.14 10.13
N LEU A 412 -4.75 -6.02 9.43
CA LEU A 412 -5.16 -7.31 9.96
C LEU A 412 -3.99 -8.30 10.00
N SER A 413 -3.17 -8.35 8.94
CA SER A 413 -1.92 -9.13 8.91
C SER A 413 -0.95 -8.69 10.01
N ARG A 414 -0.80 -7.37 10.22
CA ARG A 414 0.00 -6.81 11.32
C ARG A 414 -0.57 -7.17 12.69
N LEU A 415 -1.88 -7.09 12.88
CA LEU A 415 -2.55 -7.48 14.12
C LEU A 415 -2.25 -8.93 14.50
N VAL A 416 -2.37 -9.84 13.54
CA VAL A 416 -2.01 -11.25 13.69
C VAL A 416 -0.52 -11.39 14.05
N LYS A 417 0.37 -10.83 13.22
CA LYS A 417 1.83 -11.01 13.34
C LYS A 417 2.38 -10.47 14.66
N GLU A 418 1.84 -9.35 15.16
CA GLU A 418 2.23 -8.76 16.45
C GLU A 418 1.58 -9.40 17.68
N THR A 419 0.55 -10.22 17.52
CA THR A 419 -0.10 -10.94 18.64
C THR A 419 0.21 -12.44 18.67
N GLY A 420 0.86 -12.98 17.63
CA GLY A 420 1.33 -14.37 17.58
C GLY A 420 0.23 -15.40 17.32
N GLY A 421 -0.79 -15.03 16.54
CA GLY A 421 -1.77 -15.95 15.93
C GLY A 421 -1.47 -16.19 14.43
N ILE A 422 -2.51 -16.53 13.66
CA ILE A 422 -2.41 -16.83 12.21
C ILE A 422 -3.47 -16.04 11.40
N TYR A 423 -3.09 -15.57 10.20
CA TYR A 423 -4.00 -14.99 9.21
C TYR A 423 -4.28 -16.07 8.15
N PHE A 424 -5.55 -16.27 7.81
CA PHE A 424 -6.02 -17.22 6.82
C PHE A 424 -6.61 -16.47 5.63
N THR A 425 -5.89 -16.41 4.51
CA THR A 425 -6.42 -15.87 3.26
C THR A 425 -7.47 -16.80 2.68
N THR A 426 -8.65 -16.27 2.39
CA THR A 426 -9.80 -17.03 1.88
C THR A 426 -10.46 -16.33 0.70
N ASN A 427 -11.17 -17.10 -0.13
CA ASN A 427 -12.04 -16.57 -1.18
C ASN A 427 -13.40 -16.09 -0.64
N MET A 428 -13.41 -15.37 0.49
CA MET A 428 -14.64 -14.93 1.17
C MET A 428 -15.38 -13.79 0.48
N THR A 429 -14.75 -13.07 -0.46
CA THR A 429 -15.43 -12.07 -1.29
C THR A 429 -16.61 -12.71 -2.00
N THR A 430 -17.82 -12.28 -1.66
CA THR A 430 -19.05 -13.11 -1.67
C THR A 430 -19.55 -13.58 -3.04
N MET A 431 -18.92 -13.15 -4.14
CA MET A 431 -19.45 -13.33 -5.50
C MET A 431 -18.39 -13.84 -6.47
N LYS A 432 -18.72 -14.94 -7.15
CA LYS A 432 -17.93 -15.56 -8.23
C LYS A 432 -17.61 -14.52 -9.33
N GLY A 433 -16.36 -14.08 -9.41
CA GLY A 433 -15.83 -13.39 -10.59
C GLY A 433 -14.84 -12.23 -10.36
N PHE A 434 -14.90 -11.52 -9.22
CA PHE A 434 -14.20 -10.24 -9.07
C PHE A 434 -13.41 -10.02 -7.76
N GLY A 435 -13.28 -11.06 -6.93
CA GLY A 435 -12.20 -11.10 -5.93
C GLY A 435 -10.81 -10.97 -6.57
N PRO A 436 -9.75 -10.67 -5.79
CA PRO A 436 -8.43 -10.36 -6.34
C PRO A 436 -7.90 -11.50 -7.22
N THR A 437 -7.55 -11.18 -8.46
CA THR A 437 -7.29 -12.18 -9.50
C THR A 437 -5.88 -12.76 -9.35
N GLY A 438 -5.77 -14.08 -9.43
CA GLY A 438 -4.49 -14.80 -9.38
C GLY A 438 -4.20 -15.42 -8.01
N THR A 439 -3.81 -16.69 -8.03
CA THR A 439 -3.31 -17.44 -6.87
C THR A 439 -1.80 -17.61 -7.00
N PHE A 440 -1.06 -17.32 -5.93
CA PHE A 440 0.40 -17.29 -5.93
C PHE A 440 0.97 -18.25 -4.88
N ASN A 441 2.20 -18.72 -5.08
CA ASN A 441 2.83 -19.63 -4.12
C ASN A 441 3.26 -18.85 -2.85
N THR A 442 2.69 -19.24 -1.71
CA THR A 442 2.98 -18.75 -0.36
C THR A 442 4.47 -18.70 -0.04
N GLU A 443 5.25 -19.70 -0.50
CA GLU A 443 6.69 -19.79 -0.24
C GLU A 443 7.48 -18.80 -1.10
N ALA A 444 7.12 -18.68 -2.38
CA ALA A 444 7.72 -17.70 -3.30
C ALA A 444 7.41 -16.26 -2.87
N LEU A 445 6.28 -16.02 -2.19
CA LEU A 445 5.91 -14.71 -1.63
C LEU A 445 6.57 -14.39 -0.28
N ARG A 446 7.07 -15.37 0.46
CA ARG A 446 7.66 -15.21 1.80
C ARG A 446 8.77 -14.13 1.85
N PRO A 447 9.68 -13.98 0.86
CA PRO A 447 10.69 -12.91 0.84
C PRO A 447 10.15 -11.52 0.51
N PHE A 448 8.90 -11.41 0.05
CA PHE A 448 8.25 -10.18 -0.43
C PHE A 448 7.21 -9.62 0.57
N GLU A 449 7.18 -10.16 1.79
CA GLU A 449 6.31 -9.70 2.87
C GLU A 449 6.43 -8.17 3.12
N PRO A 450 5.30 -7.48 3.37
CA PRO A 450 5.29 -6.13 3.93
C PRO A 450 6.05 -6.06 5.27
N ASN A 451 6.79 -4.97 5.53
CA ASN A 451 7.39 -4.77 6.85
C ASN A 451 6.32 -4.27 7.86
N TYR A 452 5.86 -5.19 8.72
CA TYR A 452 4.85 -4.96 9.75
C TYR A 452 5.36 -4.28 11.04
N GLN A 453 6.65 -3.95 11.16
CA GLN A 453 7.25 -3.37 12.38
C GLN A 453 6.79 -1.93 12.69
N PHE A 454 6.16 -1.25 11.73
CA PHE A 454 5.87 0.18 11.83
C PHE A 454 4.48 0.47 12.38
N GLY A 455 4.46 1.00 13.61
CA GLY A 455 3.24 1.41 14.31
C GLY A 455 2.42 2.47 13.59
N THR A 456 3.08 3.51 13.06
CA THR A 456 2.38 4.62 12.40
C THR A 456 3.05 5.00 11.09
N GLU A 457 2.24 5.52 10.16
CA GLU A 457 2.68 6.10 8.89
C GLU A 457 3.83 7.11 9.06
N LYS A 458 3.79 7.95 10.12
CA LYS A 458 4.86 8.91 10.42
C LYS A 458 6.20 8.21 10.72
N LYS A 459 6.19 7.11 11.50
CA LYS A 459 7.41 6.32 11.79
C LYS A 459 7.91 5.59 10.54
N TYR A 460 7.00 5.03 9.75
CA TYR A 460 7.32 4.38 8.47
C TYR A 460 7.99 5.36 7.51
N PHE A 461 7.41 6.56 7.33
CA PHE A 461 7.96 7.61 6.47
C PHE A 461 9.33 8.13 6.96
N GLN A 462 9.52 8.28 8.27
CA GLN A 462 10.83 8.61 8.85
C GLN A 462 11.88 7.52 8.59
N HIS A 463 11.49 6.24 8.59
CA HIS A 463 12.39 5.14 8.21
C HIS A 463 12.65 5.12 6.70
N LEU A 464 11.64 5.32 5.86
CA LEU A 464 11.78 5.35 4.40
C LEU A 464 12.79 6.39 3.93
N LYS A 465 12.84 7.58 4.57
CA LYS A 465 13.86 8.61 4.28
C LYS A 465 15.32 8.15 4.43
N LYS A 466 15.60 7.07 5.19
CA LYS A 466 16.95 6.48 5.30
C LYS A 466 17.35 5.59 4.12
N HIS A 467 16.42 5.27 3.23
CA HIS A 467 16.63 4.39 2.08
C HIS A 467 16.18 5.09 0.79
N PRO A 468 17.09 5.76 0.03
CA PRO A 468 16.73 6.58 -1.12
C PRO A 468 15.82 5.87 -2.15
N LEU A 469 16.11 4.62 -2.46
CA LEU A 469 15.33 3.78 -3.37
C LEU A 469 13.88 3.57 -2.88
N ARG A 470 13.68 3.22 -1.60
CA ARG A 470 12.34 3.04 -1.01
C ARG A 470 11.55 4.35 -0.98
N TYR A 471 12.24 5.45 -0.68
CA TYR A 471 11.66 6.80 -0.66
C TYR A 471 11.24 7.28 -2.05
N ALA A 472 12.03 7.00 -3.08
CA ALA A 472 11.70 7.28 -4.48
C ALA A 472 10.45 6.51 -4.93
N VAL A 473 10.40 5.21 -4.65
CA VAL A 473 9.25 4.32 -4.96
C VAL A 473 7.96 4.82 -4.32
N ILE A 474 7.95 5.09 -3.01
CA ILE A 474 6.77 5.59 -2.29
C ILE A 474 6.32 6.96 -2.81
N ASN A 475 7.25 7.85 -3.16
CA ASN A 475 6.88 9.14 -3.75
C ASN A 475 6.31 9.00 -5.17
N ALA A 476 6.86 8.13 -6.01
CA ALA A 476 6.32 7.84 -7.33
C ALA A 476 4.90 7.26 -7.23
N ALA A 477 4.69 6.29 -6.34
CA ALA A 477 3.39 5.68 -6.07
C ALA A 477 2.37 6.72 -5.58
N ARG A 478 2.76 7.63 -4.66
CA ARG A 478 1.94 8.76 -4.23
C ARG A 478 1.60 9.71 -5.38
N LEU A 479 2.59 10.12 -6.18
CA LEU A 479 2.40 11.04 -7.31
C LEU A 479 1.46 10.46 -8.37
N SER A 480 1.53 9.17 -8.67
CA SER A 480 0.63 8.52 -9.65
C SER A 480 -0.86 8.55 -9.28
N ARG A 481 -1.17 8.73 -8.00
CA ARG A 481 -2.56 8.79 -7.48
C ARG A 481 -3.12 10.20 -7.44
N ILE A 482 -2.23 11.20 -7.41
CA ILE A 482 -2.54 12.62 -7.58
C ILE A 482 -2.66 12.92 -9.08
N ASN A 483 -1.60 12.64 -9.83
CA ASN A 483 -1.50 12.84 -11.26
C ASN A 483 -2.06 11.62 -11.99
N LYS A 484 -3.39 11.45 -11.93
CA LYS A 484 -4.08 10.29 -12.52
C LYS A 484 -3.94 10.26 -14.03
N SER A 485 -3.82 9.07 -14.59
CA SER A 485 -3.81 8.85 -16.03
C SER A 485 -5.20 9.05 -16.65
N GLU A 486 -5.27 9.68 -17.83
CA GLU A 486 -6.49 9.71 -18.67
C GLU A 486 -6.75 8.36 -19.39
N GLY A 487 -5.90 7.35 -19.13
CA GLY A 487 -5.97 6.03 -19.75
C GLY A 487 -5.06 5.91 -20.97
N THR A 488 -5.37 4.96 -21.84
CA THR A 488 -4.67 4.76 -23.12
C THR A 488 -5.11 5.82 -24.15
N PRO A 489 -4.18 6.42 -24.93
CA PRO A 489 -4.55 7.25 -26.08
C PRO A 489 -5.25 6.41 -27.18
N LYS A 490 -5.86 7.07 -28.17
CA LYS A 490 -6.58 6.36 -29.25
C LYS A 490 -5.62 5.67 -30.22
N LEU A 491 -5.38 4.38 -30.00
CA LEU A 491 -4.57 3.53 -30.88
C LEU A 491 -5.26 3.14 -32.21
N ASP A 492 -6.54 3.49 -32.37
CA ASP A 492 -7.30 3.41 -33.63
C ASP A 492 -7.84 4.81 -33.96
N LEU A 493 -7.49 5.34 -35.13
CA LEU A 493 -7.96 6.63 -35.63
C LEU A 493 -8.49 6.51 -37.06
N ARG A 494 -9.79 6.75 -37.24
CA ARG A 494 -10.37 7.02 -38.56
C ARG A 494 -10.39 8.52 -38.85
N VAL A 495 -9.99 8.89 -40.06
CA VAL A 495 -9.76 10.27 -40.50
C VAL A 495 -10.31 10.51 -41.90
N THR A 496 -10.33 11.77 -42.32
CA THR A 496 -10.71 12.21 -43.67
C THR A 496 -9.73 13.29 -44.12
N ALA A 497 -9.62 13.55 -45.42
CA ALA A 497 -8.77 14.61 -45.97
C ALA A 497 -8.95 15.96 -45.25
N ARG A 498 -10.19 16.31 -44.88
CA ARG A 498 -10.50 17.60 -44.22
C ARG A 498 -10.09 17.68 -42.76
N ASN A 499 -9.86 16.56 -42.06
CA ASN A 499 -9.63 16.57 -40.60
C ASN A 499 -8.42 15.74 -40.11
N PHE A 500 -7.69 15.00 -40.94
CA PHE A 500 -6.59 14.15 -40.47
C PHE A 500 -5.54 14.90 -39.63
N ARG A 501 -5.13 16.11 -40.06
CA ARG A 501 -4.20 16.98 -39.32
C ARG A 501 -4.77 17.42 -37.96
N GLN A 502 -6.08 17.66 -37.88
CA GLN A 502 -6.77 18.02 -36.64
C GLN A 502 -6.91 16.80 -35.71
N SER A 503 -7.29 15.64 -36.23
CA SER A 503 -7.37 14.38 -35.47
C SER A 503 -6.01 13.97 -34.89
N ALA A 504 -4.94 14.05 -35.69
CA ALA A 504 -3.57 13.83 -35.21
C ALA A 504 -3.17 14.83 -34.13
N THR A 505 -3.53 16.11 -34.27
CA THR A 505 -3.24 17.14 -33.26
C THR A 505 -4.03 16.92 -31.96
N THR A 506 -5.29 16.46 -32.03
CA THR A 506 -6.08 16.06 -30.86
C THR A 506 -5.49 14.83 -30.18
N ALA A 507 -5.06 13.82 -30.95
CA ALA A 507 -4.37 12.65 -30.44
C ALA A 507 -3.05 13.00 -29.71
N GLN A 508 -2.27 13.95 -30.26
CA GLN A 508 -1.08 14.49 -29.60
C GLN A 508 -1.41 15.23 -28.30
N LYS A 509 -2.52 15.99 -28.24
CA LYS A 509 -2.98 16.65 -27.01
C LYS A 509 -3.35 15.66 -25.90
N THR A 510 -3.92 14.49 -26.24
CA THR A 510 -4.16 13.42 -25.25
C THR A 510 -2.85 12.82 -24.74
N VAL A 511 -1.93 12.42 -25.63
CA VAL A 511 -0.67 11.79 -25.18
C VAL A 511 0.23 12.76 -24.40
N ALA A 512 0.20 14.06 -24.72
CA ALA A 512 0.98 15.07 -24.00
C ALA A 512 0.60 15.15 -22.51
N ARG A 513 -0.67 14.94 -22.16
CA ARG A 513 -1.11 14.85 -20.75
C ARG A 513 -0.54 13.60 -20.07
N SER A 514 -0.59 12.45 -20.75
CA SER A 514 0.05 11.22 -20.27
C SER A 514 1.56 11.36 -20.11
N GLN A 515 2.23 12.10 -21.00
CA GLN A 515 3.65 12.39 -20.96
C GLN A 515 4.02 13.26 -19.75
N LEU A 516 3.35 14.41 -19.58
CA LEU A 516 3.56 15.30 -18.43
C LEU A 516 3.31 14.58 -17.10
N MET A 517 2.29 13.72 -17.03
CA MET A 517 2.02 12.87 -15.88
C MET A 517 3.19 11.91 -15.61
N VAL A 518 3.65 11.13 -16.59
CA VAL A 518 4.78 10.20 -16.42
C VAL A 518 6.07 10.93 -16.04
N GLU A 519 6.36 12.07 -16.66
CA GLU A 519 7.54 12.88 -16.35
C GLU A 519 7.49 13.48 -14.93
N SER A 520 6.33 13.96 -14.49
CA SER A 520 6.14 14.44 -13.11
C SER A 520 6.30 13.34 -12.05
N ILE A 521 5.96 12.09 -12.37
CA ILE A 521 6.18 10.94 -11.48
C ILE A 521 7.66 10.53 -11.50
N LEU A 522 8.31 10.58 -12.67
CA LEU A 522 9.74 10.28 -12.82
C LEU A 522 10.65 11.24 -12.03
N GLN A 523 10.20 12.46 -11.73
CA GLN A 523 10.91 13.38 -10.81
C GLN A 523 11.10 12.84 -9.39
N ALA A 524 10.36 11.80 -8.97
CA ALA A 524 10.61 11.11 -7.70
C ALA A 524 11.88 10.23 -7.72
N PHE A 525 12.44 9.93 -8.89
CA PHE A 525 13.64 9.12 -9.08
C PHE A 525 14.82 10.03 -9.44
N PRO A 526 15.80 10.25 -8.55
CA PRO A 526 16.97 11.06 -8.86
C PRO A 526 17.86 10.37 -9.92
N PRO A 527 18.71 11.11 -10.64
CA PRO A 527 19.64 10.51 -11.60
C PRO A 527 20.53 9.43 -10.96
N GLN A 528 20.76 8.33 -11.68
CA GLN A 528 21.61 7.21 -11.25
C GLN A 528 21.09 6.42 -10.03
N ILE A 529 19.81 6.58 -9.65
CA ILE A 529 19.16 5.82 -8.56
C ILE A 529 19.26 4.30 -8.73
N GLU A 530 19.45 3.81 -9.96
CA GLU A 530 19.69 2.41 -10.29
C GLU A 530 20.93 1.83 -9.56
N LYS A 531 21.90 2.68 -9.20
CA LYS A 531 23.06 2.28 -8.38
C LYS A 531 22.68 1.87 -6.95
N GLU A 532 21.59 2.39 -6.41
CA GLU A 532 21.10 2.02 -5.07
C GLU A 532 20.44 0.64 -5.05
N LEU A 533 20.07 0.08 -6.22
CA LEU A 533 19.52 -1.27 -6.31
C LEU A 533 20.49 -2.34 -5.81
N ALA A 534 21.81 -2.15 -5.99
CA ALA A 534 22.83 -3.05 -5.47
C ALA A 534 22.94 -3.01 -3.94
N LYS A 535 22.49 -1.93 -3.29
CA LYS A 535 22.49 -1.77 -1.83
C LYS A 535 21.20 -2.25 -1.17
N GLU A 536 20.08 -2.25 -1.91
CA GLU A 536 18.79 -2.67 -1.39
C GLU A 536 18.71 -4.20 -1.19
N GLN A 537 18.63 -4.60 0.08
CA GLN A 537 18.63 -6.00 0.53
C GLN A 537 17.22 -6.63 0.55
N SER A 538 16.16 -5.83 0.53
CA SER A 538 14.78 -6.35 0.62
C SER A 538 14.23 -6.70 -0.76
N PRO A 539 13.88 -7.98 -1.04
CA PRO A 539 13.35 -8.38 -2.35
C PRO A 539 12.11 -7.59 -2.77
N ARG A 540 11.20 -7.31 -1.82
CA ARG A 540 10.03 -6.44 -2.07
C ARG A 540 10.45 -5.09 -2.63
N TRP A 541 11.40 -4.40 -2.00
CA TRP A 541 11.80 -3.05 -2.44
C TRP A 541 12.60 -3.06 -3.74
N ARG A 542 13.46 -4.06 -3.96
CA ARG A 542 14.14 -4.29 -5.25
C ARG A 542 13.12 -4.41 -6.38
N MET A 543 12.13 -5.29 -6.23
CA MET A 543 11.15 -5.59 -7.27
C MET A 543 10.13 -4.47 -7.46
N THR A 544 9.63 -3.85 -6.39
CA THR A 544 8.73 -2.69 -6.52
C THR A 544 9.44 -1.51 -7.18
N PHE A 545 10.75 -1.31 -6.94
CA PHE A 545 11.56 -0.32 -7.70
C PHE A 545 11.66 -0.69 -9.18
N CYS A 546 12.17 -1.88 -9.51
CA CYS A 546 12.41 -2.29 -10.89
C CYS A 546 11.12 -2.28 -11.73
N LEU A 547 10.02 -2.77 -11.15
CA LEU A 547 8.69 -2.72 -11.75
C LEU A 547 8.19 -1.30 -11.93
N SER A 548 8.19 -0.47 -10.87
CA SER A 548 7.64 0.89 -10.93
C SER A 548 8.42 1.79 -11.88
N TYR A 549 9.75 1.78 -11.79
CA TYR A 549 10.63 2.59 -12.61
C TYR A 549 10.66 2.08 -14.06
N GLY A 550 10.78 0.76 -14.27
CA GLY A 550 10.73 0.14 -15.60
C GLY A 550 9.42 0.43 -16.34
N ARG A 551 8.26 0.32 -15.68
CA ARG A 551 6.95 0.66 -16.28
C ARG A 551 6.83 2.15 -16.62
N LEU A 552 7.34 3.05 -15.77
CA LEU A 552 7.37 4.50 -16.07
C LEU A 552 8.25 4.83 -17.28
N LEU A 553 9.45 4.23 -17.36
CA LEU A 553 10.35 4.42 -18.51
C LEU A 553 9.74 3.84 -19.81
N ALA A 554 9.14 2.65 -19.76
CA ALA A 554 8.42 2.05 -20.88
C ALA A 554 7.25 2.93 -21.36
N GLN A 555 6.45 3.48 -20.43
CA GLN A 555 5.35 4.39 -20.78
C GLN A 555 5.86 5.74 -21.32
N LYS A 556 6.99 6.26 -20.81
CA LYS A 556 7.65 7.45 -21.37
C LYS A 556 8.01 7.22 -22.84
N VAL A 557 8.70 6.12 -23.17
CA VAL A 557 9.07 5.80 -24.56
C VAL A 557 7.83 5.72 -25.46
N ARG A 558 6.76 5.03 -25.02
CA ARG A 558 5.50 4.95 -25.80
C ARG A 558 4.84 6.33 -26.02
N CYS A 559 4.90 7.24 -25.05
CA CYS A 559 4.42 8.62 -25.22
C CYS A 559 5.19 9.38 -26.33
N TYR A 560 6.52 9.33 -26.31
CA TYR A 560 7.36 9.96 -27.33
C TYR A 560 7.18 9.33 -28.72
N GLU A 561 7.16 8.00 -28.81
CA GLU A 561 6.96 7.28 -30.07
C GLU A 561 5.58 7.53 -30.69
N TYR A 562 4.51 7.58 -29.88
CA TYR A 562 3.17 7.92 -30.36
C TYR A 562 3.09 9.38 -30.83
N ASN A 563 3.74 10.30 -30.12
CA ASN A 563 3.82 11.71 -30.51
C ASN A 563 4.58 11.89 -31.83
N TYR A 564 5.71 11.19 -32.00
CA TYR A 564 6.48 11.12 -33.25
C TYR A 564 5.66 10.53 -34.40
N ALA A 565 4.99 9.40 -34.18
CA ALA A 565 4.11 8.76 -35.16
C ALA A 565 3.00 9.72 -35.65
N CYS A 566 2.35 10.45 -34.73
CA CYS A 566 1.37 11.48 -35.08
C CYS A 566 2.00 12.68 -35.81
N ALA A 567 3.23 13.09 -35.47
CA ALA A 567 3.94 14.16 -36.17
C ALA A 567 4.27 13.76 -37.61
N TRP A 568 4.78 12.54 -37.82
CA TRP A 568 5.08 11.98 -39.12
C TRP A 568 3.83 11.93 -40.01
N LEU A 569 2.70 11.39 -39.50
CA LEU A 569 1.42 11.31 -40.25
C LEU A 569 0.87 12.66 -40.71
N LYS A 570 1.14 13.76 -39.99
CA LYS A 570 0.75 15.11 -40.41
C LYS A 570 1.59 15.67 -41.56
N GLY A 571 2.84 15.23 -41.67
CA GLY A 571 3.82 15.72 -42.65
C GLY A 571 3.96 14.83 -43.89
N SER A 572 3.79 13.51 -43.76
CA SER A 572 4.02 12.55 -44.85
C SER A 572 2.80 12.27 -45.74
N LEU A 573 1.58 12.63 -45.33
CA LEU A 573 0.35 12.30 -46.04
C LEU A 573 -0.33 13.52 -46.65
N THR A 574 -0.71 13.40 -47.93
CA THR A 574 -1.56 14.38 -48.62
C THR A 574 -3.03 14.05 -48.47
N GLU A 575 -3.90 15.02 -48.76
CA GLU A 575 -5.35 14.82 -48.79
C GLU A 575 -5.81 13.78 -49.82
N GLN A 576 -5.03 13.60 -50.89
CA GLN A 576 -5.26 12.55 -51.88
C GLN A 576 -4.92 11.15 -51.31
N ASP A 577 -3.84 11.01 -50.54
CA ASP A 577 -3.48 9.75 -49.88
C ASP A 577 -4.50 9.34 -48.81
N ILE A 578 -5.01 10.30 -48.02
CA ILE A 578 -6.11 10.02 -47.08
C ILE A 578 -7.35 9.51 -47.85
N ASN A 579 -7.72 10.15 -48.96
CA ASN A 579 -8.91 9.77 -49.74
C ASN A 579 -8.75 8.49 -50.57
N THR A 580 -7.56 7.86 -50.62
CA THR A 580 -7.30 6.68 -51.48
C THR A 580 -6.57 5.52 -50.81
N LYS A 581 -5.81 5.74 -49.73
CA LYS A 581 -4.88 4.75 -49.13
C LYS A 581 -4.91 4.71 -47.59
N SER A 582 -5.17 5.84 -46.94
CA SER A 582 -4.83 6.03 -45.52
C SER A 582 -5.89 6.85 -44.75
N ASN A 583 -7.14 6.39 -44.74
CA ASN A 583 -8.20 6.99 -43.93
C ASN A 583 -8.44 6.29 -42.58
N HIS A 584 -7.69 5.22 -42.30
CA HIS A 584 -7.69 4.51 -41.04
C HIS A 584 -6.25 4.21 -40.62
N TRP A 585 -5.87 4.67 -39.42
CA TRP A 585 -4.55 4.48 -38.84
C TRP A 585 -4.65 3.63 -37.58
N ILE A 586 -3.81 2.59 -37.50
CA ILE A 586 -3.75 1.67 -36.35
C ILE A 586 -2.33 1.71 -35.78
N PHE A 587 -2.21 2.13 -34.53
CA PHE A 587 -0.95 2.23 -33.80
C PHE A 587 -0.64 0.88 -33.14
N LYS A 588 0.33 0.14 -33.70
CA LYS A 588 0.77 -1.17 -33.20
C LYS A 588 2.11 -1.05 -32.48
N PRO A 589 2.39 -1.90 -31.47
CA PRO A 589 3.72 -1.94 -30.84
C PRO A 589 4.77 -2.42 -31.84
N SER A 590 6.02 -1.99 -31.64
CA SER A 590 7.17 -2.39 -32.46
C SER A 590 8.44 -2.49 -31.63
N LYS A 591 9.36 -3.39 -32.02
CA LYS A 591 10.72 -3.41 -31.50
C LYS A 591 11.57 -2.22 -32.01
N LYS A 592 11.14 -1.57 -33.10
CA LYS A 592 11.82 -0.39 -33.64
C LYS A 592 11.34 0.88 -32.94
N ILE A 593 12.29 1.61 -32.35
CA ILE A 593 12.12 2.96 -31.80
C ILE A 593 12.64 3.96 -32.83
N ASN A 594 11.83 4.97 -33.14
CA ASN A 594 11.99 5.85 -34.31
C ASN A 594 12.31 7.31 -33.94
N TYR A 595 11.96 7.77 -32.73
CA TYR A 595 12.07 9.17 -32.31
C TYR A 595 13.52 9.62 -32.07
N ALA A 596 14.24 8.99 -31.13
CA ALA A 596 15.59 9.41 -30.74
C ALA A 596 16.42 8.27 -30.12
N THR A 597 17.75 8.37 -30.22
CA THR A 597 18.72 7.45 -29.59
C THR A 597 18.63 7.44 -28.06
N THR A 598 18.25 8.56 -27.44
CA THR A 598 17.99 8.66 -25.99
C THR A 598 16.82 7.80 -25.55
N MET A 599 15.77 7.67 -26.37
CA MET A 599 14.63 6.79 -26.08
C MET A 599 14.97 5.31 -26.28
N LYS A 600 15.97 4.97 -27.12
CA LYS A 600 16.49 3.59 -27.20
C LYS A 600 17.15 3.15 -25.89
N ARG A 601 18.10 3.95 -25.38
CA ARG A 601 18.70 3.74 -24.04
C ARG A 601 17.65 3.70 -22.92
N THR A 602 16.61 4.54 -23.00
CA THR A 602 15.50 4.55 -22.04
C THR A 602 14.70 3.23 -22.08
N ALA A 603 14.46 2.68 -23.28
CA ALA A 603 13.79 1.40 -23.47
C ALA A 603 14.66 0.21 -23.03
N GLU A 604 15.96 0.23 -23.34
CA GLU A 604 16.93 -0.78 -22.92
C GLU A 604 17.00 -0.90 -21.38
N THR A 605 17.05 0.24 -20.67
CA THR A 605 16.96 0.27 -19.19
C THR A 605 15.60 -0.25 -18.69
N ALA A 606 14.49 0.15 -19.32
CA ALA A 606 13.16 -0.32 -18.96
C ALA A 606 13.01 -1.85 -19.12
N GLU A 607 13.48 -2.40 -20.25
CA GLU A 607 13.44 -3.82 -20.57
C GLU A 607 14.32 -4.62 -19.60
N LYS A 608 15.55 -4.16 -19.31
CA LYS A 608 16.42 -4.76 -18.31
C LYS A 608 15.78 -4.84 -16.92
N LEU A 609 15.18 -3.74 -16.45
CA LEU A 609 14.53 -3.69 -15.13
C LEU A 609 13.30 -4.60 -15.05
N LEU A 610 12.51 -4.69 -16.13
CA LEU A 610 11.31 -5.53 -16.15
C LEU A 610 11.66 -7.02 -16.28
N ASN A 611 12.70 -7.39 -17.04
CA ASN A 611 13.20 -8.76 -17.08
C ASN A 611 13.74 -9.21 -15.72
N LEU A 612 14.50 -8.34 -15.02
CA LEU A 612 14.99 -8.62 -13.67
C LEU A 612 13.86 -8.93 -12.68
N VAL A 613 12.65 -8.36 -12.88
CA VAL A 613 11.47 -8.67 -12.04
C VAL A 613 10.88 -10.05 -12.33
N ILE A 614 10.99 -10.54 -13.57
CA ILE A 614 10.60 -11.91 -13.93
C ILE A 614 11.63 -12.92 -13.39
N GLU A 615 12.91 -12.55 -13.41
CA GLU A 615 14.05 -13.37 -12.98
C GLU A 615 14.20 -13.48 -11.45
N GLU A 616 14.17 -12.37 -10.71
CA GLU A 616 14.32 -12.36 -9.23
C GLU A 616 13.00 -12.66 -8.48
N ALA A 617 11.83 -12.56 -9.12
CA ALA A 617 10.53 -12.79 -8.46
C ALA A 617 9.52 -13.61 -9.29
N PRO A 618 9.91 -14.77 -9.85
CA PRO A 618 9.02 -15.63 -10.64
C PRO A 618 7.82 -16.12 -9.81
N GLY A 619 6.64 -16.21 -10.43
CA GLY A 619 5.42 -16.68 -9.76
C GLY A 619 4.84 -15.71 -8.73
N THR A 620 5.19 -14.42 -8.78
CA THR A 620 4.69 -13.35 -7.92
C THR A 620 3.86 -12.32 -8.71
N PRO A 621 3.03 -11.46 -8.08
CA PRO A 621 2.28 -10.43 -8.80
C PRO A 621 3.18 -9.37 -9.47
N TRP A 622 4.41 -9.16 -8.98
CA TRP A 622 5.39 -8.29 -9.65
C TRP A 622 5.76 -8.84 -11.03
N ALA A 623 6.11 -10.13 -11.13
CA ALA A 623 6.43 -10.77 -12.40
C ALA A 623 5.24 -10.81 -13.37
N VAL A 624 4.00 -10.96 -12.88
CA VAL A 624 2.79 -10.86 -13.71
C VAL A 624 2.67 -9.48 -14.37
N LEU A 625 2.86 -8.39 -13.59
CA LEU A 625 2.80 -7.04 -14.15
C LEU A 625 4.01 -6.72 -15.06
N ALA A 626 5.20 -7.24 -14.77
CA ALA A 626 6.38 -7.08 -15.62
C ALA A 626 6.24 -7.81 -16.96
N ALA A 627 5.85 -9.08 -16.94
CA ALA A 627 5.60 -9.88 -18.15
C ALA A 627 4.48 -9.29 -19.00
N ARG A 628 3.42 -8.74 -18.39
CA ARG A 628 2.37 -8.01 -19.09
C ARG A 628 2.87 -6.73 -19.76
N GLU A 629 3.82 -6.02 -19.16
CA GLU A 629 4.43 -4.83 -19.76
C GLU A 629 5.33 -5.19 -20.95
N LEU A 630 6.13 -6.24 -20.80
CA LEU A 630 7.08 -6.75 -21.80
C LEU A 630 6.40 -7.48 -22.98
N GLN A 631 5.16 -7.96 -22.80
CA GLN A 631 4.34 -8.55 -23.87
C GLN A 631 4.25 -7.65 -25.12
N HIS A 632 4.35 -6.32 -24.95
CA HIS A 632 4.28 -5.35 -26.04
C HIS A 632 5.49 -4.40 -26.01
N PRO A 633 6.41 -4.51 -27.00
CA PRO A 633 7.61 -3.69 -27.05
C PRO A 633 7.29 -2.20 -27.14
N PHE A 634 8.21 -1.37 -26.66
CA PHE A 634 7.94 0.04 -26.33
C PHE A 634 7.97 1.00 -27.53
N GLY A 635 8.52 0.56 -28.68
CA GLY A 635 8.47 1.29 -29.94
C GLY A 635 7.07 1.28 -30.57
N MET A 636 6.84 2.16 -31.54
CA MET A 636 5.55 2.27 -32.25
C MET A 636 5.72 2.07 -33.76
N GLN A 637 4.75 1.42 -34.39
CA GLN A 637 4.58 1.38 -35.84
C GLN A 637 3.13 1.72 -36.22
N ILE A 638 2.95 2.37 -37.37
CA ILE A 638 1.62 2.73 -37.87
C ILE A 638 1.28 1.78 -39.02
N GLU A 639 0.19 1.04 -38.87
CA GLU A 639 -0.47 0.40 -39.99
C GLU A 639 -1.50 1.37 -40.59
N GLN A 640 -1.46 1.51 -41.91
CA GLN A 640 -2.35 2.40 -42.66
C GLN A 640 -3.29 1.55 -43.52
N GLN A 641 -4.58 1.84 -43.44
CA GLN A 641 -5.62 1.14 -44.18
C GLN A 641 -6.56 2.14 -44.88
N PHE A 642 -7.21 1.67 -45.95
CA PHE A 642 -8.28 2.38 -46.62
C PHE A 642 -9.61 1.63 -46.47
N ILE A 643 -10.55 2.23 -45.75
CA ILE A 643 -11.94 1.78 -45.68
C ILE A 643 -12.74 2.64 -46.66
N PRO A 644 -13.23 2.09 -47.79
CA PRO A 644 -14.07 2.86 -48.70
C PRO A 644 -15.38 3.29 -48.00
N PRO A 645 -15.95 4.46 -48.36
CA PRO A 645 -17.24 4.87 -47.83
C PRO A 645 -18.32 3.83 -48.17
N PRO A 646 -19.31 3.60 -47.28
CA PRO A 646 -20.37 2.64 -47.54
C PRO A 646 -21.10 3.00 -48.85
N PRO A 647 -21.46 2.00 -49.68
CA PRO A 647 -22.09 2.26 -50.97
C PRO A 647 -23.37 3.07 -50.79
N LYS A 648 -23.58 4.07 -51.66
CA LYS A 648 -24.78 4.91 -51.62
C LYS A 648 -26.03 4.02 -51.56
N PRO A 649 -26.97 4.25 -50.63
CA PRO A 649 -28.15 3.41 -50.50
C PRO A 649 -28.88 3.39 -51.85
N LYS A 650 -29.19 2.19 -52.36
CA LYS A 650 -29.85 2.00 -53.66
C LYS A 650 -31.07 2.93 -53.72
N PRO A 651 -31.26 3.71 -54.80
CA PRO A 651 -32.36 4.66 -54.88
C PRO A 651 -33.67 3.91 -54.66
N ARG A 652 -34.34 4.24 -53.56
CA ARG A 652 -35.60 3.58 -53.16
C ARG A 652 -36.58 3.80 -54.29
N LYS A 653 -36.98 2.72 -55.00
CA LYS A 653 -37.97 2.81 -56.09
C LYS A 653 -39.14 3.66 -55.59
N ALA A 654 -39.51 4.66 -56.36
CA ALA A 654 -40.55 5.60 -55.98
C ALA A 654 -41.91 4.88 -56.03
N ASN A 655 -42.30 4.24 -54.92
CA ASN A 655 -43.70 3.95 -54.68
C ASN A 655 -44.44 5.29 -54.82
N PRO A 656 -45.47 5.38 -55.68
CA PRO A 656 -46.18 6.63 -55.89
C PRO A 656 -46.71 7.11 -54.53
N GLN A 657 -46.34 8.34 -54.13
CA GLN A 657 -46.84 8.88 -52.87
C GLN A 657 -48.37 8.95 -52.96
N PRO A 658 -49.12 8.38 -52.00
CA PRO A 658 -50.55 8.63 -51.93
C PRO A 658 -50.73 10.14 -51.81
N LYS A 659 -51.56 10.72 -52.70
CA LYS A 659 -51.78 12.17 -52.77
C LYS A 659 -52.13 12.68 -51.38
N LYS A 660 -51.27 13.52 -50.80
CA LYS A 660 -51.50 14.10 -49.46
C LYS A 660 -52.88 14.77 -49.47
N PRO A 661 -53.83 14.38 -48.60
CA PRO A 661 -55.15 15.01 -48.57
C PRO A 661 -54.98 16.50 -48.28
N ARG A 662 -55.68 17.32 -49.06
CA ARG A 662 -55.63 18.79 -48.95
C ARG A 662 -56.24 19.20 -47.61
N LEU A 663 -55.43 19.73 -46.69
CA LEU A 663 -55.88 20.16 -45.38
C LEU A 663 -56.84 21.35 -45.51
N LEU A 664 -58.14 21.06 -45.49
CA LEU A 664 -59.17 22.04 -45.14
C LEU A 664 -59.11 22.26 -43.63
N LEU A 665 -58.87 23.50 -43.20
CA LEU A 665 -58.84 23.85 -41.78
C LEU A 665 -60.28 23.93 -41.26
N ALA A 666 -60.76 22.86 -40.62
CA ALA A 666 -61.89 22.94 -39.71
C ALA A 666 -61.49 23.66 -38.40
N PRO A 667 -62.41 24.40 -37.75
CA PRO A 667 -62.12 25.10 -36.50
C PRO A 667 -61.83 24.14 -35.33
N SER A 668 -61.28 24.70 -34.24
CA SER A 668 -60.54 23.97 -33.22
C SER A 668 -61.37 22.99 -32.36
N SER A 669 -61.01 21.69 -32.42
CA SER A 669 -61.43 20.69 -31.43
C SER A 669 -60.27 20.29 -30.50
N GLN A 670 -60.27 20.86 -29.29
CA GLN A 670 -59.61 20.43 -28.04
C GLN A 670 -58.31 19.59 -28.09
N LYS A 671 -57.24 20.15 -27.50
CA LYS A 671 -55.93 19.48 -27.29
C LYS A 671 -56.07 18.16 -26.50
N LYS A 672 -55.95 17.00 -27.14
CA LYS A 672 -55.69 15.74 -26.43
C LYS A 672 -54.33 15.82 -25.73
N LYS A 673 -54.32 15.72 -24.40
CA LYS A 673 -53.10 15.67 -23.58
C LYS A 673 -52.24 14.46 -24.03
N PRO A 674 -50.89 14.57 -24.08
CA PRO A 674 -50.04 13.41 -24.34
C PRO A 674 -50.25 12.36 -23.25
N LYS A 675 -50.23 11.07 -23.61
CA LYS A 675 -50.25 9.99 -22.63
C LYS A 675 -49.06 10.16 -21.67
N PRO A 676 -49.22 9.92 -20.35
CA PRO A 676 -48.10 9.96 -19.43
C PRO A 676 -47.04 8.95 -19.87
N LYS A 677 -45.77 9.30 -19.71
CA LYS A 677 -44.68 8.32 -19.85
C LYS A 677 -44.89 7.20 -18.81
N PRO A 678 -44.59 5.94 -19.12
CA PRO A 678 -44.59 4.90 -18.10
C PRO A 678 -43.70 5.33 -16.93
N PRO A 679 -44.02 4.94 -15.68
CA PRO A 679 -43.17 5.23 -14.55
C PRO A 679 -41.76 4.71 -14.84
N LYS A 680 -40.74 5.49 -14.47
CA LYS A 680 -39.37 4.96 -14.46
C LYS A 680 -39.38 3.72 -13.53
N PRO A 681 -38.66 2.64 -13.87
CA PRO A 681 -38.45 1.57 -12.90
C PRO A 681 -37.87 2.17 -11.61
N PRO A 682 -38.16 1.59 -10.44
CA PRO A 682 -37.55 2.04 -9.20
C PRO A 682 -36.03 2.08 -9.37
N LYS A 683 -35.38 3.10 -8.80
CA LYS A 683 -33.93 3.07 -8.69
C LYS A 683 -33.58 1.87 -7.80
N PRO A 684 -32.68 0.96 -8.22
CA PRO A 684 -32.25 -0.13 -7.35
C PRO A 684 -31.63 0.48 -6.09
N GLN A 685 -31.97 -0.08 -4.93
CA GLN A 685 -31.38 0.32 -3.67
C GLN A 685 -30.08 -0.46 -3.52
N LEU A 686 -29.00 0.10 -4.10
CA LEU A 686 -27.66 -0.43 -3.87
C LEU A 686 -27.40 -0.47 -2.36
N PRO A 687 -26.99 -1.60 -1.78
CA PRO A 687 -26.59 -1.65 -0.39
C PRO A 687 -25.37 -0.74 -0.20
N ASN A 688 -25.29 -0.12 0.98
CA ASN A 688 -23.99 0.29 1.48
C ASN A 688 -23.21 -0.99 1.81
N LEU A 689 -22.18 -1.27 1.00
CA LEU A 689 -20.99 -1.97 1.46
C LEU A 689 -20.07 -0.86 1.98
#